data_AF-A0A3M8FW30-F1
#
_entry.id   AF-A0A3M8FW30-F1
#
_cell.length_a   1.000
_cell.length_b   1.000
_cell.length_c   1.000
_cell.angle_alpha   90.00
_cell.angle_beta   90.00
_cell.angle_gamma   90.00
#
_symmetry.space_group_name_H-M   'P 1'
#
loop_
_entity.id
_entity.type
_entity.pdbx_description
1 polymer ?
#
loop_
_entity_poly.entity_id
_entity_poly.type
_entity_poly.pdbx_seq_one_letter_code
_entity_poly.pdbx_strand_id
1 'polypeptide(L)'
;MTLLARLTLLTLIAVTALPSRGQTAPEPTDLITWDLTRQAMLDLRQQTEPDATDYEIITTILEIALEQSPDDASLRRRLIEAYRAAGDEQAVMAQTRELIRVDPEDTVAQLRYLSWNVSQKQTVEERLALYQRYLDEDRFKQAFDPSVRSRLALDAALLQREQGNNTEFVRLLAMAVSLDSSNKEAAALTSAFYQERRDDPVAILELAINLLRSDPVDPNLYFGVAAELAEHGVFDQAQRFHGNARRLIATDGVTGDSGIEIETTVLLWHNNGAQALLDEYEQYLQLQKEAAKLRVDQLEEAGQTTEGVLTPDEVRLPPHIERIRILAAAASGDQVILERAMLDQFKTVEPAIAEITDRLATPEGQNNAELRNELLRQVAAISSELIVSRLIVGQMNEAQLNETKQLRLLLGSGASPQLAVIDGFITLRSGDLDAALAEMEPLAEESTLGSVGYGIALLEAGRNDEAAEAFKRTALFSPVSPIGAYARTRYEAITGNALVYSEHTDAMRGVAQAVPSWFDRAAGIPERMLSMTLTLESQRIGAYERPVILLNLRNISPIALAVGSDRPVNSRFMVSPSMRIGSDLVTSALSPEVIDLHQRLRLMPGEGISIRIWPDPGFSGWLSNVKSGHMIRSRWNLLQGFQVGRGQLYSAGPMCLSGEAPLLTIEPDARVRSSLTDIARELEIRDENRMIALLPSVRAAMVDPDRPGGPPPPSEIELIARTVAQRYPALSNEARLAVVALMPHSYMAPGMRTLDETVLAETDPTILAAAIFTRARTPDHPALSRAAASENARLSSLAKRLQERLKDAEPKGFAFILAVGSHRPAAPTHPEAIEP
;
A
#
# COMPACT_ATOMS: atom_id res chain seq x y z
N MET A 1 -33.17 12.75 43.78
CA MET A 1 -32.15 11.69 43.89
C MET A 1 -32.71 10.25 43.81
N THR A 2 -33.86 10.01 43.16
CA THR A 2 -34.46 8.65 43.08
C THR A 2 -35.14 8.39 41.73
N LEU A 3 -34.52 8.87 40.64
CA LEU A 3 -34.91 8.49 39.27
C LEU A 3 -33.69 8.17 38.37
N LEU A 4 -32.49 8.69 38.71
CA LEU A 4 -31.25 8.41 37.96
C LEU A 4 -30.58 7.06 38.28
N ALA A 5 -31.01 6.37 39.36
CA ALA A 5 -30.42 5.09 39.79
C ALA A 5 -31.11 3.84 39.20
N ARG A 6 -32.14 4.01 38.36
CA ARG A 6 -32.86 2.90 37.72
C ARG A 6 -32.58 2.74 36.22
N LEU A 7 -31.79 3.63 35.61
CA LEU A 7 -31.40 3.52 34.19
C LEU A 7 -30.03 2.87 33.96
N THR A 8 -29.24 2.61 35.01
CA THR A 8 -27.86 2.12 34.91
C THR A 8 -27.69 0.62 35.15
N LEU A 9 -28.78 -0.16 35.17
CA LEU A 9 -28.75 -1.61 35.49
C LEU A 9 -29.44 -2.48 34.42
N LEU A 10 -29.30 -2.12 33.14
CA LEU A 10 -29.88 -2.88 32.02
C LEU A 10 -28.96 -2.97 30.79
N THR A 11 -27.64 -2.98 31.02
CA THR A 11 -26.64 -3.56 30.11
C THR A 11 -26.24 -4.94 30.64
N LEU A 12 -27.22 -5.81 30.82
CA LEU A 12 -26.96 -7.24 30.89
C LEU A 12 -26.75 -7.69 29.45
N ILE A 13 -25.51 -7.94 29.07
CA ILE A 13 -25.17 -8.65 27.84
C ILE A 13 -25.84 -10.01 27.94
N ALA A 14 -27.03 -10.14 27.36
CA ALA A 14 -27.64 -11.41 27.08
C ALA A 14 -26.78 -12.08 26.00
N VAL A 15 -25.74 -12.79 26.45
CA VAL A 15 -25.14 -13.88 25.67
C VAL A 15 -26.22 -14.94 25.58
N THR A 16 -27.15 -14.76 24.64
CA THR A 16 -27.97 -15.87 24.17
C THR A 16 -26.98 -16.89 23.64
N ALA A 17 -26.78 -17.97 24.38
CA ALA A 17 -26.15 -19.16 23.85
C ALA A 17 -26.97 -19.56 22.62
N LEU A 18 -26.49 -19.16 21.44
CA LEU A 18 -27.03 -19.64 20.18
C LEU A 18 -26.97 -21.17 20.28
N PRO A 19 -28.08 -21.88 20.09
CA PRO A 19 -28.04 -23.32 20.05
C PRO A 19 -26.97 -23.70 19.03
N SER A 20 -26.00 -24.53 19.44
CA SER A 20 -25.02 -25.08 18.52
C SER A 20 -25.81 -25.76 17.41
N ARG A 21 -25.92 -25.09 16.25
CA ARG A 21 -26.45 -25.72 15.04
C ARG A 21 -25.64 -26.99 14.91
N GLY A 22 -26.31 -28.15 14.95
CA GLY A 22 -25.64 -29.42 14.69
C GLY A 22 -24.87 -29.26 13.39
N GLN A 23 -23.58 -29.57 13.40
CA GLN A 23 -22.72 -29.51 12.23
C GLN A 23 -23.35 -30.36 11.13
N THR A 24 -23.99 -29.71 10.17
CA THR A 24 -24.47 -30.36 8.97
C THR A 24 -23.26 -30.56 8.08
N ALA A 25 -22.97 -31.82 7.74
CA ALA A 25 -21.93 -32.13 6.76
C ALA A 25 -22.14 -31.27 5.50
N PRO A 26 -21.05 -30.79 4.87
CA PRO A 26 -21.17 -29.99 3.65
C PRO A 26 -21.91 -30.77 2.57
N GLU A 27 -22.72 -30.05 1.78
CA GLU A 27 -23.42 -30.67 0.66
C GLU A 27 -22.39 -31.19 -0.37
N PRO A 28 -22.70 -32.25 -1.12
CA PRO A 28 -21.79 -32.80 -2.14
C PRO A 28 -21.29 -31.74 -3.14
N THR A 29 -22.16 -30.84 -3.60
CA THR A 29 -21.81 -29.77 -4.53
C THR A 29 -20.83 -28.76 -3.93
N ASP A 30 -20.92 -28.47 -2.63
CA ASP A 30 -19.98 -27.59 -1.92
C ASP A 30 -18.58 -28.20 -1.92
N LEU A 31 -18.47 -29.50 -1.59
CA LEU A 31 -17.19 -30.21 -1.60
C LEU A 31 -16.52 -30.17 -2.98
N ILE A 32 -17.29 -30.42 -4.05
CA ILE A 32 -16.79 -30.37 -5.43
C ILE A 32 -16.34 -28.94 -5.78
N THR A 33 -17.18 -27.94 -5.51
CA THR A 33 -16.91 -26.53 -5.81
C THR A 33 -15.63 -26.06 -5.13
N TRP A 34 -15.50 -26.32 -3.83
CA TRP A 34 -14.35 -25.87 -3.04
C TRP A 34 -13.08 -26.57 -3.45
N ASP A 35 -13.13 -27.87 -3.76
CA ASP A 35 -11.92 -28.59 -4.14
C ASP A 35 -11.44 -28.20 -5.54
N LEU A 36 -12.33 -28.07 -6.53
CA LEU A 36 -11.96 -27.56 -7.86
C LEU A 36 -11.38 -26.14 -7.78
N THR A 37 -11.99 -25.25 -6.99
CA THR A 37 -11.46 -23.90 -6.77
C THR A 37 -10.06 -23.97 -6.15
N ARG A 38 -9.87 -24.85 -5.16
CA ARG A 38 -8.56 -25.02 -4.51
C ARG A 38 -7.51 -25.55 -5.46
N GLN A 39 -7.84 -26.51 -6.30
CA GLN A 39 -6.93 -27.07 -7.29
C GLN A 39 -6.49 -26.01 -8.31
N ALA A 40 -7.42 -25.20 -8.81
CA ALA A 40 -7.13 -24.07 -9.68
C ALA A 40 -6.15 -23.07 -9.02
N MET A 41 -6.36 -22.75 -7.74
CA MET A 41 -5.49 -21.84 -6.99
C MET A 41 -4.12 -22.43 -6.67
N LEU A 42 -4.03 -23.73 -6.41
CA LEU A 42 -2.77 -24.42 -6.21
C LEU A 42 -1.96 -24.55 -7.51
N ASP A 43 -2.64 -24.78 -8.65
CA ASP A 43 -2.00 -24.82 -9.96
C ASP A 43 -1.37 -23.46 -10.30
N LEU A 44 -2.15 -22.38 -10.16
CA LEU A 44 -1.68 -21.02 -10.45
C LEU A 44 -0.46 -20.63 -9.59
N ARG A 45 -0.44 -20.99 -8.31
CA ARG A 45 0.65 -20.62 -7.39
C ARG A 45 1.93 -21.41 -7.56
N GLN A 46 1.88 -22.53 -8.26
CA GLN A 46 3.10 -23.23 -8.63
C GLN A 46 3.84 -22.53 -9.76
N GLN A 47 3.15 -21.71 -10.55
CA GLN A 47 3.76 -20.91 -11.59
C GLN A 47 4.55 -19.77 -10.94
N THR A 48 5.84 -19.66 -11.28
CA THR A 48 6.72 -18.63 -10.75
C THR A 48 6.25 -17.24 -11.21
N GLU A 49 5.88 -17.14 -12.49
CA GLU A 49 5.39 -15.94 -13.15
C GLU A 49 4.20 -16.34 -14.03
N PRO A 50 2.98 -16.46 -13.47
CA PRO A 50 1.81 -16.89 -14.22
C PRO A 50 1.54 -15.96 -15.41
N ASP A 51 1.33 -16.54 -16.59
CA ASP A 51 1.02 -15.81 -17.82
C ASP A 51 -0.48 -15.91 -18.20
N ALA A 52 -0.86 -15.28 -19.32
CA ALA A 52 -2.25 -15.34 -19.80
C ALA A 52 -2.75 -16.78 -20.04
N THR A 53 -1.89 -17.69 -20.50
CA THR A 53 -2.24 -19.10 -20.74
C THR A 53 -2.59 -19.81 -19.44
N ASP A 54 -1.83 -19.56 -18.37
CA ASP A 54 -2.14 -20.12 -17.05
C ASP A 54 -3.50 -19.65 -16.54
N TYR A 55 -3.81 -18.36 -16.71
CA TYR A 55 -5.12 -17.81 -16.35
C TYR A 55 -6.25 -18.43 -17.19
N GLU A 56 -6.04 -18.69 -18.48
CA GLU A 56 -7.01 -19.38 -19.32
C GLU A 56 -7.23 -20.84 -18.93
N ILE A 57 -6.20 -21.53 -18.44
CA ILE A 57 -6.35 -22.89 -17.89
C ILE A 57 -7.23 -22.88 -16.65
N ILE A 58 -6.96 -21.98 -15.69
CA ILE A 58 -7.72 -21.96 -14.44
C ILE A 58 -9.14 -21.43 -14.60
N THR A 59 -9.42 -20.50 -15.54
CA THR A 59 -10.79 -20.02 -15.80
C THR A 59 -11.72 -21.18 -16.16
N THR A 60 -11.25 -22.12 -16.98
CA THR A 60 -12.01 -23.33 -17.32
C THR A 60 -12.39 -24.14 -16.07
N ILE A 61 -11.47 -24.29 -15.11
CA ILE A 61 -11.75 -25.05 -13.88
C ILE A 61 -12.66 -24.29 -12.93
N LEU A 62 -12.50 -22.97 -12.83
CA LEU A 62 -13.37 -22.10 -12.04
C LEU A 62 -14.80 -22.03 -12.61
N GLU A 63 -14.98 -22.08 -13.93
CA GLU A 63 -16.30 -22.22 -14.56
C GLU A 63 -17.00 -23.51 -14.13
N ILE A 64 -16.28 -24.65 -14.17
CA ILE A 64 -16.83 -25.95 -13.76
C ILE A 64 -17.23 -25.93 -12.28
N ALA A 65 -16.42 -25.28 -11.43
CA ALA A 65 -16.77 -25.07 -10.03
C ALA A 65 -18.04 -24.18 -9.89
N LEU A 66 -18.15 -23.12 -10.69
CA LEU A 66 -19.29 -22.19 -10.65
C LEU A 66 -20.59 -22.82 -11.18
N GLU A 67 -20.51 -23.79 -12.10
CA GLU A 67 -21.65 -24.60 -12.55
C GLU A 67 -22.29 -25.37 -11.38
N GLN A 68 -21.50 -25.76 -10.37
CA GLN A 68 -22.00 -26.45 -9.17
C GLN A 68 -22.58 -25.49 -8.13
N SER A 69 -22.13 -24.22 -8.13
CA SER A 69 -22.59 -23.18 -7.20
C SER A 69 -22.87 -21.84 -7.92
N PRO A 70 -23.93 -21.72 -8.74
CA PRO A 70 -24.13 -20.57 -9.64
C PRO A 70 -24.31 -19.22 -8.93
N ASP A 71 -24.73 -19.22 -7.67
CA ASP A 71 -24.96 -18.00 -6.89
C ASP A 71 -23.79 -17.65 -5.94
N ASP A 72 -22.63 -18.31 -6.07
CA ASP A 72 -21.42 -17.93 -5.31
C ASP A 72 -20.75 -16.68 -5.94
N ALA A 73 -21.08 -15.51 -5.37
CA ALA A 73 -20.50 -14.23 -5.78
C ALA A 73 -18.99 -14.14 -5.56
N SER A 74 -18.42 -14.83 -4.56
CA SER A 74 -16.98 -14.83 -4.31
C SER A 74 -16.23 -15.62 -5.38
N LEU A 75 -16.74 -16.79 -5.76
CA LEU A 75 -16.19 -17.58 -6.86
C LEU A 75 -16.29 -16.83 -8.19
N ARG A 76 -17.42 -16.17 -8.44
CA ARG A 76 -17.60 -15.35 -9.66
C ARG A 76 -16.61 -14.20 -9.74
N ARG A 77 -16.28 -13.53 -8.63
CA ARG A 77 -15.23 -12.49 -8.60
C ARG A 77 -13.86 -13.04 -8.97
N ARG A 78 -13.48 -14.20 -8.44
CA ARG A 78 -12.23 -14.89 -8.81
C ARG A 78 -12.18 -15.25 -10.29
N LEU A 79 -13.31 -15.72 -10.85
CA LEU A 79 -13.41 -16.00 -12.27
C LEU A 79 -13.24 -14.74 -13.12
N ILE A 80 -13.83 -13.61 -12.71
CA ILE A 80 -13.65 -12.30 -13.38
C ILE A 80 -12.18 -11.86 -13.33
N GLU A 81 -11.50 -12.00 -12.19
CA GLU A 81 -10.07 -11.69 -12.06
C GLU A 81 -9.22 -12.55 -13.00
N ALA A 82 -9.53 -13.85 -13.07
CA ALA A 82 -8.83 -14.78 -13.95
C ALA A 82 -9.04 -14.45 -15.44
N TYR A 83 -10.27 -14.13 -15.89
CA TYR A 83 -10.50 -13.69 -17.27
C TYR A 83 -9.79 -12.38 -17.60
N ARG A 84 -9.73 -11.43 -16.65
CA ARG A 84 -9.00 -10.17 -16.85
C ARG A 84 -7.52 -10.45 -17.06
N ALA A 85 -6.92 -11.30 -16.23
CA ALA A 85 -5.51 -11.66 -16.35
C ALA A 85 -5.22 -12.50 -17.61
N ALA A 86 -6.21 -13.24 -18.12
CA ALA A 86 -6.17 -13.90 -19.42
C ALA A 86 -6.37 -12.95 -20.62
N GLY A 87 -6.82 -11.72 -20.41
CA GLY A 87 -7.11 -10.74 -21.47
C GLY A 87 -8.46 -10.94 -22.19
N ASP A 88 -9.38 -11.73 -21.65
CA ASP A 88 -10.72 -11.94 -22.22
C ASP A 88 -11.74 -10.93 -21.67
N GLU A 89 -11.71 -9.71 -22.21
CA GLU A 89 -12.60 -8.63 -21.77
C GLU A 89 -14.10 -8.93 -22.00
N GLN A 90 -14.44 -9.73 -23.02
CA GLN A 90 -15.84 -10.11 -23.27
C GLN A 90 -16.37 -11.01 -22.15
N ALA A 91 -15.58 -12.00 -21.74
CA ALA A 91 -15.92 -12.87 -20.62
C ALA A 91 -15.96 -12.11 -19.29
N VAL A 92 -15.03 -11.18 -19.06
CA VAL A 92 -15.07 -10.26 -17.90
C VAL A 92 -16.42 -9.55 -17.82
N MET A 93 -16.93 -9.00 -18.92
CA MET A 93 -18.21 -8.29 -18.94
C MET A 93 -19.42 -9.20 -18.79
N ALA A 94 -19.41 -10.37 -19.43
CA ALA A 94 -20.47 -11.36 -19.27
C ALA A 94 -20.61 -11.79 -17.81
N GLN A 95 -19.49 -12.10 -17.14
CA GLN A 95 -19.50 -12.47 -15.72
C GLN A 95 -19.78 -11.29 -14.80
N THR A 96 -19.35 -10.08 -15.15
CA THR A 96 -19.68 -8.86 -14.38
C THR A 96 -21.19 -8.62 -14.36
N ARG A 97 -21.90 -8.86 -15.48
CA ARG A 97 -23.36 -8.75 -15.53
C ARG A 97 -24.03 -9.76 -14.59
N GLU A 98 -23.58 -11.01 -14.58
CA GLU A 98 -24.10 -12.03 -13.67
C GLU A 98 -23.74 -11.73 -12.21
N LEU A 99 -22.58 -11.11 -11.96
CA LEU A 99 -22.22 -10.66 -10.61
C LEU A 99 -23.20 -9.60 -10.11
N ILE A 100 -23.55 -8.60 -10.93
CA ILE A 100 -24.57 -7.59 -10.56
C ILE A 100 -25.93 -8.23 -10.28
N ARG A 101 -26.27 -9.35 -10.95
CA ARG A 101 -27.51 -10.09 -10.68
C ARG A 101 -27.50 -10.73 -9.29
N VAL A 102 -26.38 -11.35 -8.91
CA VAL A 102 -26.23 -12.06 -7.63
C VAL A 102 -25.96 -11.09 -6.48
N ASP A 103 -25.22 -10.02 -6.75
CA ASP A 103 -24.86 -8.96 -5.81
C ASP A 103 -25.14 -7.57 -6.42
N PRO A 104 -26.39 -7.09 -6.32
CA PRO A 104 -26.78 -5.78 -6.84
C PRO A 104 -26.13 -4.61 -6.12
N GLU A 105 -25.49 -4.80 -4.96
CA GLU A 105 -24.87 -3.72 -4.19
C GLU A 105 -23.40 -3.47 -4.56
N ASP A 106 -22.84 -4.29 -5.45
CA ASP A 106 -21.49 -4.17 -5.99
C ASP A 106 -21.39 -2.98 -6.98
N THR A 107 -21.23 -1.78 -6.41
CA THR A 107 -21.11 -0.52 -7.17
C THR A 107 -19.92 -0.50 -8.15
N VAL A 108 -18.90 -1.32 -7.91
CA VAL A 108 -17.71 -1.43 -8.76
C VAL A 108 -18.03 -2.24 -10.01
N ALA A 109 -18.72 -3.37 -9.84
CA ALA A 109 -19.25 -4.16 -10.95
C ALA A 109 -20.24 -3.34 -11.78
N GLN A 110 -21.15 -2.59 -11.13
CA GLN A 110 -22.08 -1.68 -11.81
C GLN A 110 -21.33 -0.65 -12.67
N LEU A 111 -20.38 0.09 -12.09
CA LEU A 111 -19.61 1.11 -12.81
C LEU A 111 -18.88 0.49 -14.00
N ARG A 112 -18.18 -0.62 -13.80
CA ARG A 112 -17.47 -1.34 -14.86
C ARG A 112 -18.38 -1.69 -16.03
N TYR A 113 -19.55 -2.27 -15.75
CA TYR A 113 -20.51 -2.65 -16.78
C TYR A 113 -21.08 -1.44 -17.54
N LEU A 114 -21.42 -0.36 -16.83
CA LEU A 114 -21.96 0.85 -17.43
C LEU A 114 -20.92 1.56 -18.31
N SER A 115 -19.69 1.73 -17.82
CA SER A 115 -18.59 2.32 -18.58
C SER A 115 -18.24 1.49 -19.82
N TRP A 116 -18.26 0.16 -19.72
CA TRP A 116 -18.10 -0.71 -20.88
C TRP A 116 -19.20 -0.51 -21.92
N ASN A 117 -20.47 -0.45 -21.52
CA ASN A 117 -21.58 -0.22 -22.45
C ASN A 117 -21.45 1.14 -23.18
N VAL A 118 -20.90 2.15 -22.50
CA VAL A 118 -20.58 3.44 -23.14
C VAL A 118 -19.42 3.30 -24.12
N SER A 119 -18.34 2.60 -23.75
CA SER A 119 -17.18 2.44 -24.64
C SER A 119 -17.51 1.71 -25.94
N GLN A 120 -18.54 0.85 -25.95
CA GLN A 120 -19.06 0.18 -27.16
C GLN A 120 -19.71 1.14 -28.18
N LYS A 121 -19.98 2.40 -27.82
CA LYS A 121 -20.49 3.40 -28.76
C LYS A 121 -19.34 3.99 -29.58
N GLN A 122 -19.57 4.16 -30.88
CA GLN A 122 -18.53 4.55 -31.83
C GLN A 122 -18.28 6.06 -31.81
N THR A 123 -19.34 6.85 -31.56
CA THR A 123 -19.27 8.31 -31.62
C THR A 123 -19.32 8.94 -30.23
N VAL A 124 -18.74 10.13 -30.08
CA VAL A 124 -18.77 10.88 -28.81
C VAL A 124 -20.20 11.28 -28.46
N GLU A 125 -21.02 11.60 -29.46
CA GLU A 125 -22.43 11.97 -29.30
C GLU A 125 -23.27 10.82 -28.74
N GLU A 126 -23.08 9.60 -29.24
CA GLU A 126 -23.75 8.41 -28.70
C GLU A 126 -23.32 8.11 -27.26
N ARG A 127 -22.03 8.29 -26.96
CA ARG A 127 -21.50 8.13 -25.59
C ARG A 127 -22.12 9.13 -24.63
N LEU A 128 -22.12 10.40 -24.99
CA LEU A 128 -22.72 11.48 -24.21
C LEU A 128 -24.23 11.30 -24.03
N ALA A 129 -24.95 10.88 -25.08
CA ALA A 129 -26.37 10.58 -24.97
C ALA A 129 -26.64 9.42 -23.99
N LEU A 130 -25.77 8.41 -23.96
CA LEU A 130 -25.91 7.29 -23.02
C LEU A 130 -25.58 7.71 -21.58
N TYR A 131 -24.52 8.50 -21.36
CA TYR A 131 -24.24 9.10 -20.06
C TYR A 131 -25.42 9.94 -19.58
N GLN A 132 -25.98 10.77 -20.45
CA GLN A 132 -27.13 11.60 -20.11
C GLN A 132 -28.32 10.75 -19.64
N ARG A 133 -28.60 9.62 -20.30
CA ARG A 133 -29.66 8.70 -19.85
C ARG A 133 -29.37 8.17 -18.44
N TYR A 134 -28.15 7.71 -18.16
CA TYR A 134 -27.77 7.21 -16.84
C TYR A 134 -27.83 8.27 -15.73
N LEU A 135 -27.60 9.53 -16.09
CA LEU A 135 -27.55 10.66 -15.13
C LEU A 135 -28.91 11.32 -14.92
N ASP A 136 -29.75 11.43 -15.95
CA ASP A 136 -30.98 12.21 -15.94
C ASP A 136 -32.26 11.38 -15.72
N GLU A 137 -32.32 10.13 -16.19
CA GLU A 137 -33.54 9.31 -16.05
C GLU A 137 -33.75 8.81 -14.61
N ASP A 138 -34.96 9.03 -14.07
CA ASP A 138 -35.28 8.73 -12.66
C ASP A 138 -35.07 7.26 -12.29
N ARG A 139 -35.33 6.33 -13.23
CA ARG A 139 -35.11 4.89 -12.99
C ARG A 139 -33.65 4.58 -12.64
N PHE A 140 -32.69 5.27 -13.26
CA PHE A 140 -31.26 5.04 -13.01
C PHE A 140 -30.77 5.84 -11.80
N LYS A 141 -31.34 7.03 -11.55
CA LYS A 141 -31.09 7.79 -10.33
C LYS A 141 -31.48 7.01 -9.07
N GLN A 142 -32.55 6.22 -9.14
CA GLN A 142 -33.00 5.36 -8.05
C GLN A 142 -32.25 4.03 -7.99
N ALA A 143 -31.86 3.47 -9.13
CA ALA A 143 -31.19 2.17 -9.19
C ALA A 143 -29.70 2.23 -8.81
N PHE A 144 -29.01 3.34 -9.12
CA PHE A 144 -27.56 3.43 -8.94
C PHE A 144 -27.15 4.37 -7.81
N ASP A 145 -26.18 3.92 -7.03
CA ASP A 145 -25.57 4.70 -5.96
C ASP A 145 -25.01 6.04 -6.51
N PRO A 146 -25.10 7.16 -5.76
CA PRO A 146 -24.52 8.44 -6.18
C PRO A 146 -23.04 8.35 -6.53
N SER A 147 -22.27 7.43 -5.93
CA SER A 147 -20.87 7.20 -6.27
C SER A 147 -20.69 6.77 -7.73
N VAL A 148 -21.47 5.81 -8.21
CA VAL A 148 -21.42 5.34 -9.61
C VAL A 148 -21.74 6.51 -10.56
N ARG A 149 -22.81 7.25 -10.26
CA ARG A 149 -23.24 8.40 -11.07
C ARG A 149 -22.20 9.54 -11.07
N SER A 150 -21.50 9.76 -9.96
CA SER A 150 -20.41 10.73 -9.88
C SER A 150 -19.29 10.41 -10.87
N ARG A 151 -18.87 9.13 -11.00
CA ARG A 151 -17.81 8.73 -11.96
C ARG A 151 -18.29 8.87 -13.40
N LEU A 152 -19.52 8.44 -13.71
CA LEU A 152 -20.12 8.62 -15.04
C LEU A 152 -20.25 10.10 -15.43
N ALA A 153 -20.56 10.98 -14.47
CA ALA A 153 -20.61 12.42 -14.71
C ALA A 153 -19.23 13.00 -15.02
N LEU A 154 -18.18 12.53 -14.33
CA LEU A 154 -16.79 12.92 -14.61
C LEU A 154 -16.36 12.47 -16.02
N ASP A 155 -16.63 11.22 -16.40
CA ASP A 155 -16.30 10.71 -17.73
C ASP A 155 -17.01 11.52 -18.83
N ALA A 156 -18.28 11.87 -18.61
CA ALA A 156 -19.04 12.73 -19.51
C ALA A 156 -18.46 14.15 -19.57
N ALA A 157 -18.00 14.71 -18.44
CA ALA A 157 -17.34 16.00 -18.41
C ALA A 157 -16.07 16.00 -19.29
N LEU A 158 -15.22 14.99 -19.15
CA LEU A 158 -13.98 14.86 -19.93
C LEU A 158 -14.27 14.84 -21.45
N LEU A 159 -15.29 14.11 -21.90
CA LEU A 159 -15.71 14.13 -23.31
C LEU A 159 -16.19 15.52 -23.78
N GLN A 160 -16.91 16.27 -22.94
CA GLN A 160 -17.34 17.63 -23.28
C GLN A 160 -16.15 18.60 -23.38
N ARG A 161 -15.11 18.41 -22.54
CA ARG A 161 -13.85 19.16 -22.63
C ARG A 161 -13.14 18.88 -23.95
N GLU A 162 -13.08 17.62 -24.38
CA GLU A 162 -12.50 17.24 -25.68
C GLU A 162 -13.26 17.85 -26.87
N GLN A 163 -14.59 17.99 -26.77
CA GLN A 163 -15.40 18.69 -27.77
C GLN A 163 -15.30 20.23 -27.71
N GLY A 164 -14.61 20.79 -26.72
CA GLY A 164 -14.52 22.24 -26.50
C GLY A 164 -15.80 22.86 -25.89
N ASN A 165 -16.74 22.05 -25.42
CA ASN A 165 -17.98 22.52 -24.79
C ASN A 165 -17.74 22.80 -23.29
N ASN A 166 -17.07 23.92 -23.02
CA ASN A 166 -16.67 24.30 -21.66
C ASN A 166 -17.85 24.48 -20.70
N THR A 167 -19.00 24.96 -21.17
CA THR A 167 -20.18 25.16 -20.31
C THR A 167 -20.68 23.83 -19.75
N GLU A 168 -20.79 22.83 -20.61
CA GLU A 168 -21.29 21.51 -20.20
C GLU A 168 -20.23 20.73 -19.42
N PHE A 169 -18.95 20.88 -19.77
CA PHE A 169 -17.83 20.37 -18.96
C PHE A 169 -17.92 20.84 -17.51
N VAL A 170 -18.06 22.16 -17.28
CA VAL A 170 -18.16 22.71 -15.91
C VAL A 170 -19.40 22.22 -15.20
N ARG A 171 -20.55 22.15 -15.89
CA ARG A 171 -21.81 21.64 -15.32
C ARG A 171 -21.68 20.20 -14.85
N LEU A 172 -21.13 19.31 -15.68
CA LEU A 172 -20.97 17.89 -15.38
C LEU A 172 -19.90 17.64 -14.31
N LEU A 173 -18.80 18.40 -14.34
CA LEU A 173 -17.76 18.33 -13.31
C LEU A 173 -18.30 18.76 -11.93
N ALA A 174 -19.06 19.86 -11.87
CA ALA A 174 -19.74 20.28 -10.65
C ALA A 174 -20.73 19.22 -10.16
N MET A 175 -21.47 18.58 -11.08
CA MET A 175 -22.36 17.47 -10.76
C MET A 175 -21.58 16.28 -10.17
N ALA A 176 -20.45 15.89 -10.75
CA ALA A 176 -19.62 14.80 -10.26
C ALA A 176 -19.18 15.02 -8.80
N VAL A 177 -18.64 16.20 -8.48
CA VAL A 177 -18.22 16.56 -7.10
C VAL A 177 -19.42 16.62 -6.15
N SER A 178 -20.57 17.12 -6.61
CA SER A 178 -21.77 17.22 -5.76
C SER A 178 -22.39 15.87 -5.42
N LEU A 179 -22.32 14.89 -6.35
CA LEU A 179 -22.86 13.55 -6.16
C LEU A 179 -22.02 12.72 -5.18
N ASP A 180 -20.70 12.90 -5.20
CA ASP A 180 -19.81 12.21 -4.29
C ASP A 180 -18.55 13.03 -3.97
N SER A 181 -18.48 13.51 -2.73
CA SER A 181 -17.31 14.24 -2.23
C SER A 181 -16.05 13.38 -2.07
N SER A 182 -16.17 12.05 -2.13
CA SER A 182 -15.01 11.13 -2.08
C SER A 182 -14.38 10.85 -3.45
N ASN A 183 -14.92 11.40 -4.53
CA ASN A 183 -14.36 11.24 -5.88
C ASN A 183 -13.13 12.16 -6.06
N LYS A 184 -11.93 11.63 -5.76
CA LYS A 184 -10.64 12.35 -5.84
C LYS A 184 -10.36 12.91 -7.22
N GLU A 185 -10.66 12.16 -8.28
CA GLU A 185 -10.40 12.58 -9.66
C GLU A 185 -11.23 13.81 -10.03
N ALA A 186 -12.52 13.82 -9.66
CA ALA A 186 -13.38 14.96 -9.89
C ALA A 186 -12.93 16.18 -9.07
N ALA A 187 -12.56 15.99 -7.80
CA ALA A 187 -12.06 17.05 -6.95
C ALA A 187 -10.72 17.63 -7.49
N ALA A 188 -9.80 16.78 -7.92
CA ALA A 188 -8.49 17.18 -8.45
C ALA A 188 -8.64 17.94 -9.77
N LEU A 189 -9.48 17.43 -10.69
CA LEU A 189 -9.76 18.12 -11.95
C LEU A 189 -10.45 19.47 -11.72
N THR A 190 -11.32 19.56 -10.72
CA THR A 190 -11.95 20.83 -10.32
C THR A 190 -10.91 21.82 -9.81
N SER A 191 -10.02 21.38 -8.92
CA SER A 191 -8.92 22.20 -8.39
C SER A 191 -8.05 22.74 -9.52
N ALA A 192 -7.55 21.86 -10.40
CA ALA A 192 -6.68 22.23 -11.51
C ALA A 192 -7.38 23.21 -12.49
N PHE A 193 -8.65 22.95 -12.83
CA PHE A 193 -9.38 23.80 -13.78
C PHE A 193 -9.55 25.24 -13.29
N TYR A 194 -9.81 25.44 -11.99
CA TYR A 194 -10.03 26.76 -11.41
C TYR A 194 -8.73 27.46 -11.00
N GLN A 195 -7.69 26.74 -10.61
CA GLN A 195 -6.35 27.31 -10.36
C GLN A 195 -5.79 28.03 -11.59
N GLU A 196 -6.03 27.50 -12.80
CA GLU A 196 -5.59 28.15 -14.05
C GLU A 196 -6.36 29.45 -14.39
N ARG A 197 -7.55 29.66 -13.81
CA ARG A 197 -8.53 30.65 -14.30
C ARG A 197 -8.94 31.70 -13.28
N ARG A 198 -8.65 31.47 -11.99
CA ARG A 198 -9.04 32.36 -10.91
C ARG A 198 -7.81 32.87 -10.21
N ASP A 199 -7.75 34.19 -10.08
CA ASP A 199 -6.83 34.91 -9.21
C ASP A 199 -7.55 35.19 -7.89
N ASP A 200 -7.99 34.12 -7.21
CA ASP A 200 -8.69 34.18 -5.92
C ASP A 200 -8.11 33.10 -4.99
N PRO A 201 -7.11 33.45 -4.16
CA PRO A 201 -6.45 32.51 -3.26
C PRO A 201 -7.40 31.82 -2.29
N VAL A 202 -8.45 32.52 -1.85
CA VAL A 202 -9.43 31.96 -0.91
C VAL A 202 -10.19 30.82 -1.58
N ALA A 203 -10.63 31.02 -2.82
CA ALA A 203 -11.29 29.97 -3.60
C ALA A 203 -10.32 28.81 -3.92
N ILE A 204 -9.04 29.08 -4.19
CA ILE A 204 -8.01 28.05 -4.42
C ILE A 204 -7.85 27.18 -3.16
N LEU A 205 -7.73 27.80 -1.99
CA LEU A 205 -7.64 27.10 -0.71
C LEU A 205 -8.89 26.25 -0.42
N GLU A 206 -10.09 26.78 -0.67
CA GLU A 206 -11.34 26.02 -0.51
C GLU A 206 -11.37 24.76 -1.40
N LEU A 207 -10.87 24.87 -2.64
CA LEU A 207 -10.75 23.74 -3.56
C LEU A 207 -9.70 22.73 -3.09
N ALA A 208 -8.55 23.18 -2.60
CA ALA A 208 -7.53 22.32 -2.01
C ALA A 208 -8.07 21.55 -0.79
N ILE A 209 -8.88 22.20 0.06
CA ILE A 209 -9.56 21.56 1.19
C ILE A 209 -10.61 20.56 0.73
N ASN A 210 -11.36 20.84 -0.34
CA ASN A 210 -12.30 19.88 -0.91
C ASN A 210 -11.59 18.65 -1.48
N LEU A 211 -10.43 18.83 -2.11
CA LEU A 211 -9.57 17.73 -2.54
C LEU A 211 -9.04 16.94 -1.33
N LEU A 212 -8.59 17.62 -0.27
CA LEU A 212 -8.19 17.00 1.00
C LEU A 212 -9.33 16.18 1.63
N ARG A 213 -10.58 16.63 1.53
CA ARG A 213 -11.75 15.87 2.00
C ARG A 213 -11.99 14.59 1.18
N SER A 214 -11.63 14.58 -0.10
CA SER A 214 -11.78 13.39 -0.93
C SER A 214 -10.75 12.31 -0.60
N ASP A 215 -9.57 12.73 -0.13
CA ASP A 215 -8.47 11.86 0.26
C ASP A 215 -7.70 12.39 1.48
N PRO A 216 -8.23 12.21 2.71
CA PRO A 216 -7.62 12.71 3.94
C PRO A 216 -6.34 11.98 4.35
N VAL A 217 -5.87 10.97 3.60
CA VAL A 217 -4.68 10.20 3.92
C VAL A 217 -3.50 10.50 2.99
N ASP A 218 -3.69 11.30 1.94
CA ASP A 218 -2.64 11.71 1.03
C ASP A 218 -1.82 12.88 1.61
N PRO A 219 -0.56 12.67 2.02
CA PRO A 219 0.25 13.72 2.64
C PRO A 219 0.51 14.90 1.70
N ASN A 220 0.53 14.69 0.38
CA ASN A 220 0.81 15.76 -0.58
C ASN A 220 -0.30 16.81 -0.61
N LEU A 221 -1.55 16.42 -0.33
CA LEU A 221 -2.67 17.35 -0.24
C LEU A 221 -2.53 18.28 0.98
N TYR A 222 -2.03 17.75 2.09
CA TYR A 222 -1.73 18.56 3.27
C TYR A 222 -0.56 19.52 3.02
N PHE A 223 0.49 19.09 2.32
CA PHE A 223 1.58 19.97 1.92
C PHE A 223 1.11 21.07 0.96
N GLY A 224 0.28 20.74 -0.03
CA GLY A 224 -0.31 21.74 -0.92
C GLY A 224 -1.12 22.81 -0.17
N VAL A 225 -1.96 22.39 0.78
CA VAL A 225 -2.70 23.32 1.66
C VAL A 225 -1.75 24.15 2.53
N ALA A 226 -0.69 23.54 3.07
CA ALA A 226 0.28 24.26 3.89
C ALA A 226 1.07 25.31 3.09
N ALA A 227 1.50 24.97 1.87
CA ALA A 227 2.23 25.86 0.98
C ALA A 227 1.37 27.08 0.60
N GLU A 228 0.12 26.84 0.18
CA GLU A 228 -0.85 27.90 -0.14
C GLU A 228 -1.07 28.83 1.06
N LEU A 229 -1.24 28.27 2.27
CA LEU A 229 -1.39 29.08 3.48
C LEU A 229 -0.14 29.90 3.82
N ALA A 230 1.05 29.33 3.62
CA ALA A 230 2.31 30.00 3.90
C ALA A 230 2.61 31.13 2.90
N GLU A 231 2.20 30.99 1.64
CA GLU A 231 2.28 32.04 0.61
C GLU A 231 1.53 33.31 1.02
N HIS A 232 0.40 33.13 1.71
CA HIS A 232 -0.43 34.22 2.23
C HIS A 232 -0.16 34.58 3.70
N GLY A 233 0.97 34.10 4.27
CA GLY A 233 1.42 34.46 5.62
C GLY A 233 0.62 33.82 6.78
N VAL A 234 -0.18 32.79 6.51
CA VAL A 234 -0.98 32.06 7.53
C VAL A 234 -0.18 30.90 8.11
N PHE A 235 0.97 31.22 8.72
CA PHE A 235 1.99 30.24 9.11
C PHE A 235 1.57 29.26 10.21
N ASP A 236 0.66 29.63 11.12
CA ASP A 236 0.16 28.76 12.18
C ASP A 236 -0.71 27.62 11.60
N GLN A 237 -1.57 27.95 10.64
CA GLN A 237 -2.37 26.95 9.94
C GLN A 237 -1.50 26.15 8.97
N ALA A 238 -0.56 26.78 8.27
CA ALA A 238 0.40 26.06 7.44
C ALA A 238 1.18 25.01 8.25
N GLN A 239 1.67 25.37 9.44
CA GLN A 239 2.34 24.44 10.36
C GLN A 239 1.43 23.28 10.78
N ARG A 240 0.14 23.54 11.06
CA ARG A 240 -0.83 22.50 11.39
C ARG A 240 -0.97 21.47 10.26
N PHE A 241 -1.22 21.91 9.02
CA PHE A 241 -1.36 20.98 7.89
C PHE A 241 -0.05 20.28 7.55
N HIS A 242 1.08 21.00 7.54
CA HIS A 242 2.41 20.42 7.34
C HIS A 242 2.72 19.35 8.40
N GLY A 243 2.37 19.61 9.67
CA GLY A 243 2.51 18.64 10.76
C GLY A 243 1.64 17.39 10.58
N ASN A 244 0.44 17.53 10.00
CA ASN A 244 -0.42 16.39 9.65
C ASN A 244 0.21 15.55 8.53
N ALA A 245 0.72 16.19 7.48
CA ALA A 245 1.42 15.53 6.37
C ALA A 245 2.60 14.68 6.87
N ARG A 246 3.41 15.26 7.76
CA ARG A 246 4.54 14.57 8.39
C ARG A 246 4.13 13.34 9.19
N ARG A 247 3.00 13.41 9.92
CA ARG A 247 2.51 12.24 10.66
C ARG A 247 2.08 11.12 9.72
N LEU A 248 1.49 11.45 8.57
CA LEU A 248 1.14 10.45 7.55
C LEU A 248 2.39 9.80 6.96
N ILE A 249 3.38 10.59 6.55
CA ILE A 249 4.65 10.07 6.01
C ILE A 249 5.42 9.24 7.05
N ALA A 250 5.40 9.64 8.32
CA ALA A 250 6.02 8.85 9.38
C ALA A 250 5.38 7.45 9.52
N THR A 251 4.09 7.28 9.18
CA THR A 251 3.46 5.95 9.14
C THR A 251 3.93 5.08 7.99
N ASP A 252 4.49 5.67 6.92
CA ASP A 252 5.14 4.93 5.83
C ASP A 252 6.54 4.42 6.20
N GLY A 253 7.06 4.76 7.39
CA GLY A 253 8.45 4.49 7.76
C GLY A 253 9.47 5.32 6.97
N VAL A 254 9.01 6.27 6.15
CA VAL A 254 9.86 7.25 5.49
C VAL A 254 10.15 8.36 6.49
N THR A 255 11.38 8.42 6.97
CA THR A 255 11.86 9.47 7.87
C THR A 255 13.12 10.10 7.31
N GLY A 256 13.27 11.42 7.41
CA GLY A 256 14.52 12.12 7.09
C GLY A 256 14.59 12.80 5.71
N ASP A 257 13.46 13.22 5.13
CA ASP A 257 13.50 14.17 4.01
C ASP A 257 13.90 15.55 4.53
N SER A 258 15.05 16.07 4.09
CA SER A 258 15.60 17.33 4.55
C SER A 258 14.74 18.54 4.16
N GLY A 259 14.03 18.49 3.02
CA GLY A 259 13.12 19.56 2.60
C GLY A 259 11.95 19.70 3.56
N ILE A 260 11.32 18.59 3.94
CA ILE A 260 10.22 18.56 4.92
C ILE A 260 10.69 19.05 6.31
N GLU A 261 11.92 18.72 6.71
CA GLU A 261 12.49 19.23 7.96
C GLU A 261 12.73 20.74 7.91
N ILE A 262 13.34 21.25 6.82
CA ILE A 262 13.54 22.68 6.60
C ILE A 262 12.22 23.44 6.68
N GLU A 263 11.20 23.00 5.95
CA GLU A 263 9.89 23.67 5.93
C GLU A 263 9.24 23.67 7.32
N THR A 264 9.30 22.55 8.05
CA THR A 264 8.80 22.50 9.44
C THR A 264 9.48 23.57 10.30
N THR A 265 10.81 23.62 10.25
CA THR A 265 11.60 24.54 11.05
C THR A 265 11.31 25.99 10.68
N VAL A 266 11.19 26.29 9.39
CA VAL A 266 10.88 27.64 8.92
C VAL A 266 9.49 28.08 9.38
N LEU A 267 8.50 27.18 9.33
CA LEU A 267 7.16 27.47 9.86
C LEU A 267 7.19 27.70 11.39
N LEU A 268 7.98 26.93 12.14
CA LEU A 268 8.22 27.17 13.56
C LEU A 268 8.86 28.55 13.82
N TRP A 269 9.87 28.92 13.03
CA TRP A 269 10.47 30.25 13.09
C TRP A 269 9.41 31.33 12.88
N HIS A 270 8.61 31.23 11.82
CA HIS A 270 7.58 32.23 11.52
C HIS A 270 6.53 32.42 12.62
N ASN A 271 6.23 31.36 13.38
CA ASN A 271 5.23 31.38 14.43
C ASN A 271 5.79 31.80 15.80
N ASN A 272 7.03 31.39 16.13
CA ASN A 272 7.59 31.56 17.47
C ASN A 272 8.73 32.59 17.53
N GLY A 273 9.25 33.01 16.38
CA GLY A 273 10.41 33.88 16.24
C GLY A 273 11.74 33.12 16.24
N ALA A 274 12.79 33.82 15.79
CA ALA A 274 14.14 33.25 15.67
C ALA A 274 14.68 32.75 17.03
N GLN A 275 14.52 33.55 18.09
CA GLN A 275 15.08 33.21 19.40
C GLN A 275 14.46 31.94 19.99
N ALA A 276 13.14 31.79 19.92
CA ALA A 276 12.48 30.59 20.44
C ALA A 276 12.93 29.32 19.71
N LEU A 277 13.17 29.41 18.39
CA LEU A 277 13.73 28.31 17.62
C LEU A 277 15.15 27.94 18.08
N LEU A 278 16.00 28.95 18.35
CA LEU A 278 17.35 28.71 18.86
C LEU A 278 17.31 28.02 20.23
N ASP A 279 16.46 28.50 21.13
CA ASP A 279 16.29 27.92 22.47
C ASP A 279 15.89 26.43 22.37
N GLU A 280 14.99 26.08 21.43
CA GLU A 280 14.58 24.69 21.16
C GLU A 280 15.76 23.83 20.66
N TYR A 281 16.57 24.34 19.73
CA TYR A 281 17.75 23.64 19.24
C TYR A 281 18.83 23.45 20.28
N GLU A 282 19.07 24.45 21.12
CA GLU A 282 20.00 24.34 22.23
C GLU A 282 19.56 23.30 23.24
N GLN A 283 18.27 23.28 23.58
CA GLN A 283 17.71 22.26 24.46
C GLN A 283 17.85 20.85 23.84
N TYR A 284 17.51 20.69 22.57
CA TYR A 284 17.64 19.41 21.87
C TYR A 284 19.09 18.91 21.83
N LEU A 285 20.04 19.77 21.45
CA LEU A 285 21.47 19.45 21.43
C LEU A 285 21.97 19.08 22.83
N GLN A 286 21.58 19.82 23.86
CA GLN A 286 21.97 19.51 25.24
C GLN A 286 21.48 18.13 25.68
N LEU A 287 20.22 17.77 25.39
CA LEU A 287 19.66 16.46 25.69
C LEU A 287 20.40 15.33 24.95
N GLN A 288 20.73 15.53 23.67
CA GLN A 288 21.48 14.55 22.87
C GLN A 288 22.92 14.37 23.41
N LYS A 289 23.56 15.47 23.83
CA LYS A 289 24.90 15.44 24.45
C LYS A 289 24.90 14.69 25.77
N GLU A 290 23.88 14.90 26.61
CA GLU A 290 23.72 14.17 27.88
C GLU A 290 23.48 12.68 27.65
N ALA A 291 22.68 12.31 26.63
CA ALA A 291 22.44 10.92 26.26
C ALA A 291 23.73 10.24 25.73
N ALA A 292 24.47 10.92 24.86
CA ALA A 292 25.77 10.46 24.37
C ALA A 292 26.76 10.25 25.52
N LYS A 293 26.81 11.21 26.46
CA LYS A 293 27.65 11.12 27.66
C LYS A 293 27.30 9.90 28.50
N LEU A 294 26.02 9.74 28.84
CA LEU A 294 25.56 8.60 29.63
C LEU A 294 25.90 7.27 28.94
N ARG A 295 25.80 7.21 27.61
CA ARG A 295 26.13 6.00 26.85
C ARG A 295 27.63 5.68 26.90
N VAL A 296 28.49 6.70 26.79
CA VAL A 296 29.95 6.56 26.93
C VAL A 296 30.30 6.12 28.35
N ASP A 297 29.80 6.81 29.37
CA ASP A 297 30.04 6.50 30.79
C ASP A 297 29.63 5.04 31.09
N GLN A 298 28.48 4.57 30.59
CA GLN A 298 28.02 3.18 30.74
C GLN A 298 28.95 2.14 30.09
N LEU A 299 29.51 2.46 28.93
CA LEU A 299 30.44 1.56 28.24
C LEU A 299 31.78 1.50 28.97
N GLU A 300 32.28 2.65 29.43
CA GLU A 300 33.50 2.73 30.23
C GLU A 300 33.35 1.98 31.57
N GLU A 301 32.23 2.17 32.27
CA GLU A 301 31.91 1.42 33.50
C GLU A 301 31.79 -0.09 33.26
N ALA A 302 31.26 -0.51 32.10
CA ALA A 302 31.17 -1.90 31.71
C ALA A 302 32.50 -2.48 31.17
N GLY A 303 33.58 -1.68 31.09
CA GLY A 303 34.85 -2.08 30.51
C GLY A 303 34.78 -2.42 29.02
N GLN A 304 33.80 -1.87 28.30
CA GLN A 304 33.58 -2.04 26.86
C GLN A 304 34.25 -0.91 26.08
N THR A 305 34.58 -1.16 24.81
CA THR A 305 35.14 -0.11 23.93
C THR A 305 34.09 0.97 23.62
N THR A 306 34.53 2.22 23.60
CA THR A 306 33.77 3.40 23.16
C THR A 306 34.06 3.78 21.71
N GLU A 307 34.92 3.01 21.02
CA GLU A 307 35.26 3.24 19.62
C GLU A 307 34.01 3.10 18.73
N GLY A 308 33.73 4.12 17.90
CA GLY A 308 32.54 4.18 17.05
C GLY A 308 31.27 4.67 17.75
N VAL A 309 31.35 5.07 19.02
CA VAL A 309 30.23 5.68 19.76
C VAL A 309 30.38 7.20 19.70
N LEU A 310 29.29 7.90 19.39
CA LEU A 310 29.25 9.36 19.38
C LEU A 310 29.58 9.91 20.77
N THR A 311 30.64 10.71 20.86
CA THR A 311 30.98 11.46 22.07
C THR A 311 30.10 12.72 22.18
N PRO A 312 29.94 13.30 23.39
CA PRO A 312 29.17 14.54 23.55
C PRO A 312 29.66 15.70 22.66
N ASP A 313 30.96 15.77 22.38
CA ASP A 313 31.53 16.81 21.52
C ASP A 313 31.28 16.56 20.03
N GLU A 314 30.88 15.37 19.63
CA GLU A 314 30.54 15.00 18.24
C GLU A 314 29.04 15.13 17.93
N VAL A 315 28.18 15.30 18.95
CA VAL A 315 26.75 15.53 18.76
C VAL A 315 26.51 16.88 18.08
N ARG A 316 25.94 16.86 16.89
CA ARG A 316 25.65 18.03 16.03
C ARG A 316 24.28 17.91 15.37
N LEU A 317 23.73 19.02 14.88
CA LEU A 317 22.53 18.98 14.05
C LEU A 317 22.91 18.63 12.61
N PRO A 318 21.96 18.12 11.80
CA PRO A 318 22.18 17.94 10.37
C PRO A 318 22.58 19.26 9.67
N PRO A 319 23.37 19.23 8.57
CA PRO A 319 23.89 20.44 7.92
C PRO A 319 22.83 21.48 7.53
N HIS A 320 21.68 21.02 7.02
CA HIS A 320 20.57 21.91 6.64
C HIS A 320 19.95 22.61 7.85
N ILE A 321 19.92 21.95 9.01
CA ILE A 321 19.42 22.52 10.26
C ILE A 321 20.43 23.50 10.86
N GLU A 322 21.74 23.18 10.84
CA GLU A 322 22.78 24.12 11.30
C GLU A 322 22.74 25.43 10.51
N ARG A 323 22.47 25.37 9.20
CA ARG A 323 22.27 26.57 8.38
C ARG A 323 21.10 27.42 8.88
N ILE A 324 19.98 26.80 9.26
CA ILE A 324 18.84 27.55 9.82
C ILE A 324 19.20 28.15 11.18
N ARG A 325 19.89 27.40 12.04
CA ARG A 325 20.39 27.88 13.34
C ARG A 325 21.32 29.09 13.19
N ILE A 326 22.22 29.08 12.21
CA ILE A 326 23.08 30.22 11.88
C ILE A 326 22.27 31.45 11.47
N LEU A 327 21.33 31.28 10.54
CA LEU A 327 20.48 32.39 10.08
C LEU A 327 19.59 32.93 11.20
N ALA A 328 19.02 32.06 12.03
CA ALA A 328 18.20 32.46 13.17
C ALA A 328 19.02 33.22 14.22
N ALA A 329 20.25 32.76 14.54
CA ALA A 329 21.14 33.46 15.46
C ALA A 329 21.56 34.83 14.95
N ALA A 330 21.86 34.94 13.65
CA ALA A 330 22.14 36.23 13.02
C ALA A 330 20.91 37.16 12.99
N ALA A 331 19.71 36.60 12.85
CA ALA A 331 18.46 37.37 12.88
C ALA A 331 18.11 37.87 14.28
N SER A 332 18.34 37.06 15.33
CA SER A 332 18.11 37.43 16.73
C SER A 332 19.22 38.30 17.33
N GLY A 333 20.40 38.33 16.70
CA GLY A 333 21.58 39.03 17.20
C GLY A 333 22.34 38.26 18.29
N ASP A 334 22.12 36.96 18.44
CA ASP A 334 22.84 36.12 19.38
C ASP A 334 24.19 35.67 18.80
N GLN A 335 25.23 36.46 19.08
CA GLN A 335 26.58 36.22 18.59
C GLN A 335 27.20 34.93 19.14
N VAL A 336 26.85 34.53 20.36
CA VAL A 336 27.44 33.35 21.02
C VAL A 336 26.94 32.08 20.35
N ILE A 337 25.63 32.01 20.11
CA ILE A 337 25.04 30.88 19.38
C ILE A 337 25.53 30.87 17.93
N LEU A 338 25.62 32.03 17.28
CA LEU A 338 26.09 32.14 15.91
C LEU A 338 27.50 31.55 15.72
N GLU A 339 28.47 31.96 16.56
CA GLU A 339 29.85 31.47 16.47
C GLU A 339 29.96 29.96 16.68
N ARG A 340 29.19 29.43 17.64
CA ARG A 340 29.14 27.98 17.88
C ARG A 340 28.47 27.21 16.75
N ALA A 341 27.32 27.68 16.25
CA ALA A 341 26.61 27.03 15.14
C ALA A 341 27.45 27.00 13.86
N MET A 342 28.23 28.06 13.60
CA MET A 342 29.19 28.11 12.50
C MET A 342 30.32 27.08 12.63
N LEU A 343 30.85 26.91 13.84
CA LEU A 343 31.86 25.88 14.13
C LEU A 343 31.28 24.47 13.99
N ASP A 344 30.07 24.26 14.51
CA ASP A 344 29.32 23.01 14.45
C ASP A 344 29.02 22.62 12.99
N GLN A 345 28.55 23.58 12.16
CA GLN A 345 28.34 23.37 10.74
C GLN A 345 29.64 22.95 10.05
N PHE A 346 30.74 23.68 10.25
CA PHE A 346 32.04 23.34 9.65
C PHE A 346 32.48 21.92 10.01
N LYS A 347 32.43 21.55 11.29
CA LYS A 347 32.76 20.20 11.76
C LYS A 347 31.84 19.11 11.20
N THR A 348 30.60 19.45 10.85
CA THR A 348 29.64 18.49 10.30
C THR A 348 29.93 18.18 8.83
N VAL A 349 30.38 19.17 8.04
CA VAL A 349 30.69 18.97 6.61
C VAL A 349 32.14 18.58 6.34
N GLU A 350 33.07 18.84 7.26
CA GLU A 350 34.49 18.47 7.12
C GLU A 350 34.70 16.97 6.81
N PRO A 351 34.06 15.99 7.51
CA PRO A 351 34.20 14.57 7.18
C PRO A 351 33.69 14.22 5.78
N ALA A 352 32.57 14.83 5.35
CA ALA A 352 32.02 14.58 4.02
C ALA A 352 32.95 15.09 2.91
N ILE A 353 33.54 16.28 3.10
CA ILE A 353 34.54 16.83 2.17
C ILE A 353 35.80 15.94 2.16
N ALA A 354 36.27 15.48 3.32
CA ALA A 354 37.41 14.59 3.42
C ALA A 354 37.17 13.26 2.68
N GLU A 355 36.01 12.62 2.90
CA GLU A 355 35.63 11.38 2.21
C GLU A 355 35.59 11.57 0.69
N ILE A 356 34.98 12.66 0.20
CA ILE A 356 34.94 12.95 -1.24
C ILE A 356 36.35 13.20 -1.78
N THR A 357 37.20 13.90 -1.02
CA THR A 357 38.60 14.17 -1.40
C THR A 357 39.41 12.88 -1.48
N ASP A 358 39.24 11.96 -0.53
CA ASP A 358 39.86 10.65 -0.54
C ASP A 358 39.38 9.82 -1.74
N ARG A 359 38.08 9.85 -2.05
CA ARG A 359 37.52 9.19 -3.24
C ARG A 359 38.08 9.79 -4.54
N LEU A 360 38.25 11.11 -4.62
CA LEU A 360 38.90 11.79 -5.74
C LEU A 360 40.38 11.39 -5.90
N ALA A 361 41.06 11.06 -4.80
CA ALA A 361 42.45 10.60 -4.82
C ALA A 361 42.61 9.13 -5.29
N THR A 362 41.52 8.34 -5.34
CA THR A 362 41.57 6.96 -5.82
C THR A 362 41.84 6.87 -7.33
N PRO A 363 42.42 5.76 -7.84
CA PRO A 363 42.61 5.55 -9.28
C PRO A 363 41.31 5.62 -10.07
N GLU A 364 40.19 5.19 -9.49
CA GLU A 364 38.87 5.25 -10.11
C GLU A 364 38.39 6.70 -10.23
N GLY A 365 38.49 7.48 -9.15
CA GLY A 365 38.16 8.92 -9.14
C GLY A 365 39.03 9.76 -10.08
N GLN A 366 40.30 9.39 -10.29
CA GLN A 366 41.19 10.09 -11.20
C GLN A 366 40.92 9.78 -12.68
N ASN A 367 40.63 8.51 -13.00
CA ASN A 367 40.50 8.05 -14.37
C ASN A 367 39.07 8.16 -14.93
N ASN A 368 38.05 8.18 -14.07
CA ASN A 368 36.65 8.33 -14.49
C ASN A 368 36.23 9.82 -14.45
N ALA A 369 36.18 10.45 -15.62
CA ALA A 369 35.82 11.87 -15.74
C ALA A 369 34.40 12.20 -15.25
N GLU A 370 33.43 11.28 -15.41
CA GLU A 370 32.05 11.49 -14.94
C GLU A 370 31.99 11.47 -13.42
N LEU A 371 32.58 10.45 -12.79
CA LEU A 371 32.66 10.34 -11.33
C LEU A 371 33.41 11.54 -10.73
N ARG A 372 34.54 11.93 -11.34
CA ARG A 372 35.30 13.10 -10.89
C ARG A 372 34.47 14.38 -10.92
N ASN A 373 33.75 14.62 -12.02
CA ASN A 373 32.90 15.80 -12.15
C ASN A 373 31.75 15.77 -11.14
N GLU A 374 31.16 14.59 -10.88
CA GLU A 374 30.11 14.42 -9.89
C GLU A 374 30.60 14.72 -8.47
N LEU A 375 31.74 14.14 -8.07
CA LEU A 375 32.36 14.40 -6.77
C LEU A 375 32.76 15.87 -6.59
N LEU A 376 33.30 16.51 -7.63
CA LEU A 376 33.61 17.95 -7.61
C LEU A 376 32.36 18.82 -7.46
N ARG A 377 31.23 18.46 -8.11
CA ARG A 377 29.95 19.15 -7.92
C ARG A 377 29.45 19.00 -6.49
N GLN A 378 29.58 17.83 -5.88
CA GLN A 378 29.18 17.59 -4.48
C GLN A 378 30.00 18.44 -3.51
N VAL A 379 31.34 18.46 -3.64
CA VAL A 379 32.21 19.35 -2.83
C VAL A 379 31.83 20.81 -3.05
N ALA A 380 31.61 21.22 -4.30
CA ALA A 380 31.26 22.59 -4.58
C ALA A 380 29.89 23.00 -4.01
N ALA A 381 28.90 22.12 -4.04
CA ALA A 381 27.59 22.35 -3.43
C ALA A 381 27.73 22.54 -1.92
N ILE A 382 28.40 21.60 -1.23
CA ILE A 382 28.64 21.64 0.21
C ILE A 382 29.39 22.92 0.61
N SER A 383 30.50 23.22 -0.07
CA SER A 383 31.33 24.38 0.22
C SER A 383 30.60 25.70 -0.08
N SER A 384 29.79 25.75 -1.14
CA SER A 384 29.00 26.95 -1.47
C SER A 384 27.98 27.25 -0.36
N GLU A 385 27.30 26.24 0.18
CA GLU A 385 26.34 26.44 1.27
C GLU A 385 27.01 26.98 2.54
N LEU A 386 28.17 26.44 2.91
CA LEU A 386 28.96 26.90 4.04
C LEU A 386 29.38 28.36 3.83
N ILE A 387 29.97 28.68 2.68
CA ILE A 387 30.45 30.03 2.33
C ILE A 387 29.31 31.04 2.36
N VAL A 388 28.17 30.72 1.72
CA VAL A 388 26.99 31.60 1.71
C VAL A 388 26.52 31.89 3.13
N SER A 389 26.47 30.87 4.00
CA SER A 389 26.10 31.05 5.40
C SER A 389 27.05 32.02 6.12
N ARG A 390 28.37 31.91 5.90
CA ARG A 390 29.37 32.83 6.47
C ARG A 390 29.22 34.26 5.95
N LEU A 391 28.99 34.40 4.65
CA LEU A 391 28.88 35.69 3.96
C LEU A 391 27.66 36.47 4.44
N ILE A 392 26.51 35.81 4.59
CA ILE A 392 25.28 36.45 5.09
C ILE A 392 25.51 37.03 6.48
N VAL A 393 26.15 36.29 7.38
CA VAL A 393 26.31 36.68 8.80
C VAL A 393 27.52 37.58 9.08
N GLY A 394 28.32 37.91 8.08
CA GLY A 394 29.46 38.82 8.21
C GLY A 394 30.70 38.24 8.91
N GLN A 395 30.75 36.92 9.07
CA GLN A 395 31.85 36.22 9.76
C GLN A 395 32.88 35.70 8.74
N MET A 396 33.58 36.63 8.07
CA MET A 396 34.66 36.30 7.14
C MET A 396 36.00 36.92 7.56
N ASN A 397 37.01 36.08 7.67
CA ASN A 397 38.41 36.48 7.74
C ASN A 397 39.10 36.35 6.37
N GLU A 398 40.32 36.88 6.27
CA GLU A 398 41.10 36.88 5.02
C GLU A 398 41.38 35.47 4.47
N ALA A 399 41.54 34.48 5.35
CA ALA A 399 41.75 33.09 4.95
C ALA A 399 40.50 32.50 4.28
N GLN A 400 39.30 32.78 4.81
CA GLN A 400 38.02 32.30 4.26
C GLN A 400 37.67 33.01 2.94
N LEU A 401 38.03 34.29 2.79
CA LEU A 401 37.94 35.00 1.52
C LEU A 401 38.79 34.33 0.44
N ASN A 402 40.01 33.89 0.80
CA ASN A 402 40.89 33.18 -0.12
C ASN A 402 40.40 31.77 -0.46
N GLU A 403 39.82 31.05 0.51
CA GLU A 403 39.17 29.75 0.29
C GLU A 403 38.02 29.86 -0.72
N THR A 404 37.22 30.92 -0.63
CA THR A 404 36.13 31.18 -1.57
C THR A 404 36.63 31.49 -2.97
N LYS A 405 37.74 32.24 -3.10
CA LYS A 405 38.41 32.46 -4.39
C LYS A 405 38.95 31.15 -4.98
N GLN A 406 39.40 30.21 -4.16
CA GLN A 406 39.83 28.89 -4.64
C GLN A 406 38.65 28.03 -5.10
N LEU A 407 37.51 28.07 -4.40
CA LEU A 407 36.30 27.39 -4.84
C LEU A 407 35.84 27.88 -6.22
N ARG A 408 35.96 29.19 -6.48
CA ARG A 408 35.69 29.77 -7.80
C ARG A 408 36.58 29.18 -8.90
N LEU A 409 37.87 28.98 -8.62
CA LEU A 409 38.79 28.35 -9.58
C LEU A 409 38.41 26.90 -9.87
N LEU A 410 37.88 26.18 -8.87
CA LEU A 410 37.40 24.80 -9.02
C LEU A 410 36.09 24.70 -9.82
N LEU A 411 35.18 25.66 -9.64
CA LEU A 411 33.88 25.70 -10.32
C LEU A 411 33.97 26.17 -11.79
N GLY A 412 35.04 26.87 -12.15
CA GLY A 412 35.26 27.39 -13.50
C GLY A 412 34.48 28.67 -13.82
N SER A 413 34.70 29.23 -15.02
CA SER A 413 34.12 30.51 -15.47
C SER A 413 32.72 30.39 -16.08
N GLY A 414 32.09 29.21 -16.02
CA GLY A 414 30.68 29.06 -16.35
C GLY A 414 29.87 29.76 -15.26
N ALA A 415 29.61 31.06 -15.45
CA ALA A 415 28.98 31.94 -14.47
C ALA A 415 27.61 31.40 -14.04
N SER A 416 27.59 30.62 -12.95
CA SER A 416 26.34 30.36 -12.27
C SER A 416 25.92 31.66 -11.55
N PRO A 417 24.64 32.04 -11.58
CA PRO A 417 24.14 33.21 -10.84
C PRO A 417 24.54 33.19 -9.35
N GLN A 418 24.72 32.00 -8.76
CA GLN A 418 25.21 31.84 -7.39
C GLN A 418 26.64 32.37 -7.18
N LEU A 419 27.55 32.21 -8.14
CA LEU A 419 28.91 32.74 -8.03
C LEU A 419 28.93 34.26 -8.09
N ALA A 420 28.08 34.88 -8.92
CA ALA A 420 27.95 36.33 -8.97
C ALA A 420 27.43 36.90 -7.63
N VAL A 421 26.49 36.19 -6.99
CA VAL A 421 26.01 36.56 -5.65
C VAL A 421 27.10 36.43 -4.60
N ILE A 422 27.89 35.35 -4.64
CA ILE A 422 29.05 35.16 -3.77
C ILE A 422 30.08 36.28 -3.97
N ASP A 423 30.36 36.66 -5.21
CA ASP A 423 31.27 37.76 -5.55
C ASP A 423 30.78 39.09 -4.96
N GLY A 424 29.50 39.42 -5.14
CA GLY A 424 28.93 40.63 -4.54
C GLY A 424 29.06 40.64 -3.02
N PHE A 425 28.87 39.49 -2.36
CA PHE A 425 29.08 39.37 -0.91
C PHE A 425 30.55 39.53 -0.53
N ILE A 426 31.49 38.99 -1.30
CA ILE A 426 32.93 39.21 -1.09
C ILE A 426 33.26 40.71 -1.18
N THR A 427 32.74 41.40 -2.20
CA THR A 427 32.91 42.85 -2.38
C THR A 427 32.37 43.60 -1.16
N LEU A 428 31.16 43.24 -0.71
CA LEU A 428 30.55 43.81 0.50
C LEU A 428 31.43 43.60 1.74
N ARG A 429 31.89 42.37 1.99
CA ARG A 429 32.73 42.03 3.16
C ARG A 429 34.15 42.59 3.09
N SER A 430 34.60 43.00 1.91
CA SER A 430 35.88 43.70 1.73
C SER A 430 35.80 45.20 2.04
N GLY A 431 34.59 45.73 2.31
CA GLY A 431 34.34 47.12 2.66
C GLY A 431 34.07 48.06 1.48
N ASP A 432 34.00 47.55 0.25
CA ASP A 432 33.65 48.34 -0.95
C ASP A 432 32.14 48.33 -1.18
N LEU A 433 31.45 49.18 -0.42
CA LEU A 433 29.99 49.17 -0.33
C LEU A 433 29.30 49.62 -1.63
N ASP A 434 29.87 50.62 -2.32
CA ASP A 434 29.30 51.14 -3.56
C ASP A 434 29.41 50.13 -4.70
N ALA A 435 30.55 49.44 -4.80
CA ALA A 435 30.72 48.35 -5.77
C ALA A 435 29.80 47.17 -5.45
N ALA A 436 29.68 46.79 -4.18
CA ALA A 436 28.79 45.71 -3.76
C ALA A 436 27.31 45.99 -4.10
N LEU A 437 26.85 47.23 -3.88
CA LEU A 437 25.49 47.64 -4.25
C LEU A 437 25.27 47.54 -5.77
N ALA A 438 26.23 48.02 -6.57
CA ALA A 438 26.15 47.96 -8.04
C ALA A 438 26.17 46.52 -8.57
N GLU A 439 26.91 45.62 -7.93
CA GLU A 439 26.97 44.21 -8.30
C GLU A 439 25.71 43.44 -7.89
N MET A 440 25.15 43.73 -6.70
CA MET A 440 24.01 43.00 -6.14
C MET A 440 22.64 43.46 -6.64
N GLU A 441 22.49 44.72 -7.07
CA GLU A 441 21.22 45.25 -7.57
C GLU A 441 20.60 44.39 -8.71
N PRO A 442 21.32 44.05 -9.81
CA PRO A 442 20.75 43.19 -10.85
C PRO A 442 20.47 41.77 -10.33
N LEU A 443 21.29 41.26 -9.41
CA LEU A 443 21.14 39.92 -8.83
C LEU A 443 19.93 39.82 -7.89
N ALA A 444 19.47 40.94 -7.34
CA ALA A 444 18.29 41.03 -6.49
C ALA A 444 16.98 40.76 -7.23
N GLU A 445 16.99 40.88 -8.55
CA GLU A 445 15.87 40.50 -9.42
C GLU A 445 15.96 39.03 -9.87
N GLU A 446 17.16 38.47 -9.92
CA GLU A 446 17.43 37.12 -10.43
C GLU A 446 17.37 36.02 -9.35
N SER A 447 17.62 36.36 -8.08
CA SER A 447 17.68 35.36 -7.01
C SER A 447 17.30 35.89 -5.63
N THR A 448 16.72 35.02 -4.80
CA THR A 448 16.42 35.31 -3.39
C THR A 448 17.66 35.66 -2.58
N LEU A 449 18.76 34.95 -2.83
CA LEU A 449 20.02 35.19 -2.14
C LEU A 449 20.64 36.53 -2.55
N GLY A 450 20.58 36.90 -3.84
CA GLY A 450 20.98 38.23 -4.31
C GLY A 450 20.13 39.33 -3.70
N SER A 451 18.82 39.11 -3.56
CA SER A 451 17.91 40.09 -2.94
C SER A 451 18.22 40.31 -1.45
N VAL A 452 18.52 39.25 -0.71
CA VAL A 452 19.00 39.37 0.67
C VAL A 452 20.36 40.04 0.77
N GLY A 453 21.30 39.69 -0.12
CA GLY A 453 22.59 40.36 -0.17
C GLY A 453 22.44 41.86 -0.38
N TYR A 454 21.62 42.26 -1.36
CA TYR A 454 21.34 43.66 -1.66
C TYR A 454 20.71 44.37 -0.46
N GLY A 455 19.76 43.73 0.23
CA GLY A 455 19.18 44.24 1.48
C GLY A 455 20.21 44.44 2.59
N ILE A 456 21.17 43.51 2.75
CA ILE A 456 22.26 43.64 3.74
C ILE A 456 23.20 44.80 3.35
N ALA A 457 23.58 44.92 2.08
CA ALA A 457 24.42 46.01 1.60
C ALA A 457 23.75 47.38 1.81
N LEU A 458 22.46 47.50 1.52
CA LEU A 458 21.69 48.72 1.79
C LEU A 458 21.63 49.05 3.28
N LEU A 459 21.47 48.04 4.14
CA LEU A 459 21.44 48.23 5.58
C LEU A 459 22.79 48.73 6.12
N GLU A 460 23.90 48.18 5.64
CA GLU A 460 25.25 48.63 5.99
C GLU A 460 25.57 50.03 5.47
N ALA A 461 24.93 50.44 4.36
CA ALA A 461 24.97 51.81 3.84
C ALA A 461 24.09 52.79 4.62
N GLY A 462 23.35 52.33 5.63
CA GLY A 462 22.39 53.14 6.40
C GLY A 462 21.10 53.47 5.63
N ARG A 463 20.83 52.79 4.50
CA ARG A 463 19.63 52.96 3.65
C ARG A 463 18.51 52.03 4.13
N ASN A 464 18.05 52.26 5.36
CA ASN A 464 17.13 51.36 6.07
C ASN A 464 15.80 51.10 5.34
N ASP A 465 15.18 52.12 4.75
CA ASP A 465 13.88 51.97 4.08
C ASP A 465 13.99 51.09 2.83
N GLU A 466 15.06 51.25 2.06
CA GLU A 466 15.31 50.46 0.86
C GLU A 466 15.72 49.02 1.22
N ALA A 467 16.51 48.86 2.29
CA ALA A 467 16.85 47.54 2.83
C ALA A 467 15.58 46.79 3.27
N ALA A 468 14.64 47.47 3.94
CA ALA A 468 13.37 46.89 4.34
C ALA A 468 12.57 46.39 3.11
N GLU A 469 12.45 47.18 2.04
CA GLU A 469 11.75 46.72 0.82
C GLU A 469 12.46 45.54 0.11
N ALA A 470 13.80 45.47 0.14
CA ALA A 470 14.54 44.32 -0.38
C ALA A 470 14.26 43.05 0.45
N PHE A 471 14.30 43.15 1.79
CA PHE A 471 13.97 42.03 2.68
C PHE A 471 12.51 41.59 2.56
N LYS A 472 11.58 42.54 2.46
CA LYS A 472 10.16 42.26 2.19
C LYS A 472 9.97 41.49 0.89
N ARG A 473 10.60 41.92 -0.21
CA ARG A 473 10.54 41.22 -1.49
C ARG A 473 11.01 39.77 -1.38
N THR A 474 12.14 39.55 -0.70
CA THR A 474 12.65 38.19 -0.44
C THR A 474 11.66 37.36 0.36
N ALA A 475 11.14 37.91 1.46
CA ALA A 475 10.23 37.22 2.36
C ALA A 475 8.92 36.82 1.67
N LEU A 476 8.41 37.66 0.77
CA LEU A 476 7.21 37.39 -0.04
C LEU A 476 7.48 36.36 -1.15
N PHE A 477 8.68 36.37 -1.76
CA PHE A 477 9.00 35.46 -2.86
C PHE A 477 9.24 34.01 -2.39
N SER A 478 9.80 33.82 -1.19
CA SER A 478 10.12 32.46 -0.69
C SER A 478 9.80 32.30 0.80
N PRO A 479 8.51 32.36 1.18
CA PRO A 479 8.08 32.40 2.57
C PRO A 479 8.51 31.17 3.37
N VAL A 480 8.53 29.99 2.77
CA VAL A 480 8.88 28.73 3.46
C VAL A 480 10.38 28.37 3.40
N SER A 481 11.25 29.30 2.96
CA SER A 481 12.70 29.09 2.97
C SER A 481 13.39 29.70 4.20
N PRO A 482 14.56 29.19 4.62
CA PRO A 482 15.35 29.79 5.69
C PRO A 482 15.72 31.25 5.43
N ILE A 483 16.01 31.59 4.15
CA ILE A 483 16.34 32.94 3.72
C ILE A 483 15.11 33.86 3.79
N GLY A 484 13.93 33.36 3.43
CA GLY A 484 12.68 34.11 3.57
C GLY A 484 12.33 34.42 5.03
N ALA A 485 12.49 33.45 5.93
CA ALA A 485 12.28 33.66 7.37
C ALA A 485 13.28 34.64 7.98
N TYR A 486 14.56 34.55 7.57
CA TYR A 486 15.58 35.53 7.90
C TYR A 486 15.16 36.93 7.44
N ALA A 487 14.83 37.08 6.16
CA ALA A 487 14.44 38.36 5.57
C ALA A 487 13.22 38.97 6.25
N ARG A 488 12.19 38.17 6.55
CA ARG A 488 11.03 38.63 7.34
C ARG A 488 11.46 39.19 8.69
N THR A 489 12.27 38.44 9.45
CA THR A 489 12.75 38.88 10.77
C THR A 489 13.52 40.19 10.67
N ARG A 490 14.34 40.38 9.63
CA ARG A 490 15.07 41.64 9.37
C ARG A 490 14.12 42.79 9.02
N TYR A 491 13.13 42.56 8.16
CA TYR A 491 12.12 43.56 7.82
C TYR A 491 11.37 44.04 9.07
N GLU A 492 10.89 43.12 9.90
CA GLU A 492 10.13 43.42 11.12
C GLU A 492 11.02 44.17 12.14
N ALA A 493 12.30 43.81 12.24
CA ALA A 493 13.26 44.50 13.11
C ALA A 493 13.55 45.94 12.66
N ILE A 494 13.65 46.20 11.35
CA ILE A 494 13.93 47.53 10.79
C ILE A 494 12.69 48.43 10.90
N THR A 495 11.52 47.92 10.55
CA THR A 495 10.29 48.71 10.44
C THR A 495 9.49 48.78 11.74
N GLY A 496 9.69 47.83 12.65
CA GLY A 496 8.87 47.63 13.85
C GLY A 496 7.45 47.11 13.57
N ASN A 497 7.12 46.78 12.32
CA ASN A 497 5.80 46.33 11.89
C ASN A 497 5.87 44.88 11.42
N ALA A 498 4.82 44.11 11.70
CA ALA A 498 4.65 42.77 11.14
C ALA A 498 4.52 42.84 9.61
N LEU A 499 5.14 41.90 8.91
CA LEU A 499 5.03 41.82 7.45
C LEU A 499 3.63 41.38 7.04
N VAL A 500 2.97 42.18 6.19
CA VAL A 500 1.69 41.81 5.56
C VAL A 500 1.98 41.10 4.26
N TYR A 501 1.64 39.81 4.20
CA TYR A 501 1.86 38.96 3.02
C TYR A 501 0.80 39.18 1.94
N SER A 502 -0.46 39.29 2.35
CA SER A 502 -1.58 39.40 1.44
C SER A 502 -2.75 40.11 2.10
N GLU A 503 -3.61 40.74 1.31
CA GLU A 503 -4.91 41.23 1.81
C GLU A 503 -5.87 40.08 2.16
N HIS A 504 -5.59 38.85 1.69
CA HIS A 504 -6.42 37.67 1.93
C HIS A 504 -6.07 36.90 3.20
N THR A 505 -5.03 37.29 3.94
CA THR A 505 -4.51 36.53 5.10
C THR A 505 -5.60 36.13 6.10
N ASP A 506 -6.51 37.04 6.47
CA ASP A 506 -7.57 36.75 7.44
C ASP A 506 -8.66 35.83 6.87
N ALA A 507 -9.00 35.98 5.58
CA ALA A 507 -9.97 35.12 4.91
C ALA A 507 -9.43 33.68 4.78
N MET A 508 -8.17 33.54 4.35
CA MET A 508 -7.45 32.26 4.26
C MET A 508 -7.39 31.56 5.62
N ARG A 509 -7.06 32.32 6.69
CA ARG A 509 -7.08 31.84 8.07
C ARG A 509 -8.47 31.34 8.47
N GLY A 510 -9.52 32.08 8.13
CA GLY A 510 -10.90 31.70 8.42
C GLY A 510 -11.30 30.37 7.77
N VAL A 511 -10.94 30.19 6.48
CA VAL A 511 -11.18 28.93 5.75
C VAL A 511 -10.43 27.76 6.38
N ALA A 512 -9.14 27.93 6.71
CA ALA A 512 -8.33 26.89 7.35
C ALA A 512 -8.81 26.52 8.76
N GLN A 513 -9.24 27.50 9.56
CA GLN A 513 -9.80 27.27 10.90
C GLN A 513 -11.15 26.55 10.85
N ALA A 514 -11.93 26.73 9.77
CA ALA A 514 -13.17 26.00 9.56
C ALA A 514 -12.93 24.51 9.26
N VAL A 515 -11.71 24.11 8.88
CA VAL A 515 -11.36 22.70 8.69
C VAL A 515 -11.43 21.96 10.03
N PRO A 516 -12.34 21.00 10.19
CA PRO A 516 -12.54 20.34 11.47
C PRO A 516 -11.30 19.64 12.00
N SER A 517 -11.11 19.66 13.32
CA SER A 517 -9.93 19.07 13.96
C SER A 517 -9.85 17.53 13.88
N TRP A 518 -10.85 16.88 13.26
CA TRP A 518 -10.80 15.43 13.06
C TRP A 518 -9.73 15.05 12.03
N PHE A 519 -9.42 15.91 11.05
CA PHE A 519 -8.29 15.71 10.12
C PHE A 519 -6.97 15.57 10.88
N ASP A 520 -6.73 16.45 11.86
CA ASP A 520 -5.51 16.41 12.68
C ASP A 520 -5.42 15.10 13.48
N ARG A 521 -6.57 14.62 13.96
CA ARG A 521 -6.66 13.37 14.72
C ARG A 521 -6.52 12.14 13.85
N ALA A 522 -7.01 12.20 12.62
CA ALA A 522 -6.97 11.11 11.65
C ALA A 522 -5.56 10.89 11.08
N ALA A 523 -4.79 11.96 10.90
CA ALA A 523 -3.42 11.90 10.41
C ALA A 523 -2.54 10.98 11.27
N GLY A 524 -2.20 9.81 10.71
CA GLY A 524 -1.33 8.80 11.30
C GLY A 524 -2.01 7.81 12.25
N ILE A 525 -3.35 7.83 12.39
CA ILE A 525 -4.08 6.89 13.27
C ILE A 525 -5.32 6.37 12.52
N PRO A 526 -5.22 5.26 11.76
CA PRO A 526 -6.30 4.76 10.93
C PRO A 526 -7.54 4.34 11.70
N GLU A 527 -7.40 3.90 12.95
CA GLU A 527 -8.51 3.48 13.83
C GLU A 527 -9.44 4.65 14.22
N ARG A 528 -9.06 5.89 13.91
CA ARG A 528 -9.92 7.07 14.09
C ARG A 528 -10.80 7.37 12.87
N MET A 529 -10.51 6.76 11.73
CA MET A 529 -11.29 6.88 10.49
C MET A 529 -12.10 5.64 10.18
N LEU A 530 -11.51 4.47 10.46
CA LEU A 530 -12.06 3.17 10.10
C LEU A 530 -12.08 2.26 11.32
N SER A 531 -13.07 1.38 11.37
CA SER A 531 -13.14 0.28 12.33
C SER A 531 -13.19 -1.03 11.57
N MET A 532 -12.29 -1.95 11.91
CA MET A 532 -12.28 -3.31 11.39
C MET A 532 -12.58 -4.29 12.51
N THR A 533 -13.50 -5.22 12.27
CA THR A 533 -13.80 -6.33 13.17
C THR A 533 -13.81 -7.64 12.40
N LEU A 534 -13.14 -8.64 12.97
CA LEU A 534 -13.06 -9.98 12.41
C LEU A 534 -13.79 -10.95 13.33
N THR A 535 -14.71 -11.72 12.76
CA THR A 535 -15.37 -12.83 13.46
C THR A 535 -15.34 -14.08 12.60
N LEU A 536 -15.40 -15.25 13.22
CA LEU A 536 -15.60 -16.51 12.50
C LEU A 536 -17.09 -16.85 12.50
N GLU A 537 -17.60 -17.36 11.38
CA GLU A 537 -18.97 -17.89 11.30
C GLU A 537 -19.16 -19.07 12.28
N SER A 538 -18.12 -19.89 12.45
CA SER A 538 -17.99 -20.87 13.53
C SER A 538 -16.55 -20.96 14.01
N GLN A 539 -16.34 -21.10 15.32
CA GLN A 539 -15.00 -21.38 15.92
C GLN A 539 -14.64 -22.87 15.90
N ARG A 540 -15.61 -23.73 15.55
CA ARG A 540 -15.43 -25.18 15.45
C ARG A 540 -16.11 -25.71 14.20
N ILE A 541 -15.33 -26.32 13.32
CA ILE A 541 -15.82 -26.85 12.05
C ILE A 541 -15.33 -28.28 11.84
N GLY A 542 -16.06 -29.03 11.01
CA GLY A 542 -15.64 -30.35 10.55
C GLY A 542 -14.40 -30.30 9.64
N ALA A 543 -13.74 -31.43 9.46
CA ALA A 543 -12.47 -31.54 8.72
C ALA A 543 -12.47 -31.01 7.28
N TYR A 544 -13.63 -31.01 6.61
CA TYR A 544 -13.79 -30.57 5.22
C TYR A 544 -14.79 -29.43 5.06
N GLU A 545 -15.23 -28.85 6.17
CA GLU A 545 -16.00 -27.61 6.15
C GLU A 545 -15.08 -26.43 5.83
N ARG A 546 -15.61 -25.44 5.14
CA ARG A 546 -14.86 -24.23 4.78
C ARG A 546 -14.81 -23.24 5.95
N PRO A 547 -13.64 -22.76 6.36
CA PRO A 547 -13.58 -21.63 7.29
C PRO A 547 -14.10 -20.37 6.60
N VAL A 548 -14.95 -19.63 7.32
CA VAL A 548 -15.47 -18.33 6.85
C VAL A 548 -15.17 -17.26 7.89
N ILE A 549 -14.36 -16.29 7.49
CA ILE A 549 -14.13 -15.06 8.24
C ILE A 549 -15.18 -14.04 7.79
N LEU A 550 -15.92 -13.48 8.74
CA LEU A 550 -16.78 -12.32 8.53
C LEU A 550 -15.96 -11.07 8.87
N LEU A 551 -15.55 -10.35 7.83
CA LEU A 551 -14.89 -9.05 7.94
C LEU A 551 -15.95 -7.96 7.92
N ASN A 552 -16.00 -7.14 8.97
CA ASN A 552 -16.80 -5.93 9.02
C ASN A 552 -15.87 -4.74 9.01
N LEU A 553 -15.94 -3.93 7.95
CA LEU A 553 -15.18 -2.70 7.82
C LEU A 553 -16.15 -1.52 7.83
N ARG A 554 -15.96 -0.58 8.74
CA ARG A 554 -16.89 0.53 8.95
C ARG A 554 -16.18 1.87 8.89
N ASN A 555 -16.74 2.83 8.17
CA ASN A 555 -16.33 4.21 8.22
C ASN A 555 -16.90 4.88 9.48
N ILE A 556 -16.02 5.32 10.39
CA ILE A 556 -16.39 6.05 11.61
C ILE A 556 -16.05 7.55 11.51
N SER A 557 -15.47 7.97 10.39
CA SER A 557 -15.19 9.38 10.11
C SER A 557 -16.50 10.14 9.78
N PRO A 558 -16.51 11.49 9.91
CA PRO A 558 -17.68 12.30 9.60
C PRO A 558 -17.85 12.59 8.10
N ILE A 559 -16.97 12.05 7.24
CA ILE A 559 -17.01 12.24 5.78
C ILE A 559 -17.13 10.90 5.06
N ALA A 560 -17.54 10.92 3.80
CA ALA A 560 -17.47 9.73 2.95
C ALA A 560 -16.00 9.41 2.65
N LEU A 561 -15.64 8.13 2.64
CA LEU A 561 -14.30 7.66 2.31
C LEU A 561 -14.36 6.78 1.07
N ALA A 562 -13.53 7.09 0.07
CA ALA A 562 -13.42 6.26 -1.13
C ALA A 562 -12.74 4.92 -0.82
N VAL A 563 -13.15 3.88 -1.55
CA VAL A 563 -12.61 2.52 -1.43
C VAL A 563 -11.90 2.16 -2.73
N GLY A 564 -10.68 1.64 -2.63
CA GLY A 564 -9.83 1.27 -3.78
C GLY A 564 -8.37 1.14 -3.38
N SER A 565 -7.50 0.69 -4.29
CA SER A 565 -6.09 0.39 -3.98
C SER A 565 -5.25 1.62 -3.58
N ASP A 566 -5.66 2.80 -4.05
CA ASP A 566 -4.99 4.10 -3.89
C ASP A 566 -5.90 5.11 -3.17
N ARG A 567 -6.84 4.61 -2.37
CA ARG A 567 -7.89 5.40 -1.71
C ARG A 567 -7.73 5.35 -0.19
N PRO A 568 -8.41 6.26 0.55
CA PRO A 568 -8.41 6.24 2.01
C PRO A 568 -8.77 4.89 2.62
N VAL A 569 -9.67 4.12 1.98
CA VAL A 569 -9.95 2.74 2.35
C VAL A 569 -9.32 1.81 1.33
N ASN A 570 -8.14 1.29 1.66
CA ASN A 570 -7.48 0.33 0.77
C ASN A 570 -8.35 -0.93 0.60
N SER A 571 -8.61 -1.36 -0.64
CA SER A 571 -9.42 -2.55 -0.90
C SER A 571 -8.65 -3.86 -0.80
N ARG A 572 -7.31 -3.84 -0.77
CA ARG A 572 -6.47 -5.04 -0.75
C ARG A 572 -6.16 -5.47 0.69
N PHE A 573 -6.39 -6.73 0.97
CA PHE A 573 -6.15 -7.35 2.27
C PHE A 573 -5.23 -8.54 2.10
N MET A 574 -4.22 -8.63 2.96
CA MET A 574 -3.43 -9.83 3.12
C MET A 574 -3.99 -10.63 4.30
N VAL A 575 -4.20 -11.92 4.10
CA VAL A 575 -4.64 -12.89 5.10
C VAL A 575 -3.50 -13.86 5.35
N SER A 576 -2.81 -13.69 6.48
CA SER A 576 -1.67 -14.53 6.86
C SER A 576 -2.11 -15.61 7.85
N PRO A 577 -2.07 -16.90 7.47
CA PRO A 577 -2.45 -17.99 8.36
C PRO A 577 -1.36 -18.30 9.39
N SER A 578 -1.77 -18.70 10.58
CA SER A 578 -0.97 -19.36 11.61
C SER A 578 -1.68 -20.68 11.95
N MET A 579 -1.00 -21.80 11.73
CA MET A 579 -1.60 -23.14 11.86
C MET A 579 -0.78 -24.02 12.80
N ARG A 580 -1.48 -24.73 13.69
CA ARG A 580 -0.95 -25.82 14.49
C ARG A 580 -1.65 -27.12 14.15
N ILE A 581 -0.87 -28.17 13.93
CA ILE A 581 -1.37 -29.52 13.63
C ILE A 581 -0.97 -30.42 14.80
N GLY A 582 -1.95 -30.90 15.56
CA GLY A 582 -1.68 -31.55 16.83
C GLY A 582 -0.97 -30.60 17.82
N SER A 583 0.30 -30.89 18.11
CA SER A 583 1.19 -30.06 18.95
C SER A 583 2.08 -29.11 18.16
N ASP A 584 2.25 -29.34 16.85
CA ASP A 584 3.35 -28.78 16.10
C ASP A 584 2.92 -27.51 15.36
N LEU A 585 3.75 -26.47 15.41
CA LEU A 585 3.53 -25.21 14.70
C LEU A 585 4.04 -25.35 13.26
N VAL A 586 3.20 -25.02 12.29
CA VAL A 586 3.58 -25.00 10.87
C VAL A 586 3.97 -23.58 10.49
N THR A 587 5.24 -23.34 10.18
CA THR A 587 5.75 -22.01 9.81
C THR A 587 6.23 -21.93 8.36
N SER A 588 6.92 -22.95 7.85
CA SER A 588 7.62 -22.91 6.56
C SER A 588 6.72 -23.09 5.33
N ALA A 589 5.50 -23.61 5.51
CA ALA A 589 4.64 -24.03 4.39
C ALA A 589 3.41 -23.14 4.19
N LEU A 590 3.26 -22.09 5.00
CA LEU A 590 2.09 -21.22 4.99
C LEU A 590 2.35 -19.96 4.17
N SER A 591 1.63 -19.83 3.05
CA SER A 591 1.66 -18.61 2.23
C SER A 591 0.48 -17.71 2.58
N PRO A 592 0.68 -16.39 2.72
CA PRO A 592 -0.41 -15.44 2.82
C PRO A 592 -1.30 -15.44 1.57
N GLU A 593 -2.57 -15.13 1.77
CA GLU A 593 -3.54 -14.91 0.70
C GLU A 593 -3.77 -13.42 0.50
N VAL A 594 -3.85 -12.98 -0.76
CA VAL A 594 -4.28 -11.61 -1.06
C VAL A 594 -5.73 -11.66 -1.54
N ILE A 595 -6.57 -10.82 -0.94
CA ILE A 595 -7.99 -10.71 -1.25
C ILE A 595 -8.29 -9.26 -1.57
N ASP A 596 -9.04 -9.03 -2.64
CA ASP A 596 -9.54 -7.70 -2.99
C ASP A 596 -11.00 -7.55 -2.56
N LEU A 597 -11.29 -6.46 -1.83
CA LEU A 597 -12.61 -6.08 -1.34
C LEU A 597 -13.25 -5.00 -2.21
N HIS A 598 -12.82 -4.89 -3.46
CA HIS A 598 -13.28 -3.89 -4.42
C HIS A 598 -14.72 -4.14 -4.89
N GLN A 599 -15.67 -3.96 -3.96
CA GLN A 599 -17.12 -4.15 -4.14
C GLN A 599 -17.87 -2.82 -3.99
N ARG A 600 -17.30 -1.89 -3.20
CA ARG A 600 -17.85 -0.54 -2.98
C ARG A 600 -16.91 0.49 -3.54
N LEU A 601 -17.44 1.57 -4.11
CA LEU A 601 -16.66 2.75 -4.53
C LEU A 601 -16.39 3.70 -3.36
N ARG A 602 -17.23 3.67 -2.33
CA ARG A 602 -17.12 4.50 -1.12
C ARG A 602 -17.86 3.88 0.07
N LEU A 603 -17.57 4.39 1.26
CA LEU A 603 -18.34 4.18 2.48
C LEU A 603 -18.76 5.55 3.04
N MET A 604 -20.06 5.76 3.23
CA MET A 604 -20.62 6.94 3.90
C MET A 604 -20.30 6.98 5.40
N PRO A 605 -20.39 8.14 6.07
CA PRO A 605 -20.24 8.22 7.52
C PRO A 605 -21.13 7.20 8.25
N GLY A 606 -20.53 6.35 9.08
CA GLY A 606 -21.22 5.31 9.84
C GLY A 606 -21.63 4.08 9.03
N GLU A 607 -21.45 4.08 7.71
CA GLU A 607 -21.68 2.92 6.83
C GLU A 607 -20.55 1.90 6.99
N GLY A 608 -20.87 0.63 6.83
CA GLY A 608 -19.87 -0.42 6.77
C GLY A 608 -20.21 -1.46 5.71
N ILE A 609 -19.20 -2.24 5.37
CA ILE A 609 -19.30 -3.39 4.47
C ILE A 609 -18.98 -4.66 5.24
N SER A 610 -19.81 -5.68 5.05
CA SER A 610 -19.66 -7.00 5.64
C SER A 610 -19.32 -8.00 4.54
N ILE A 611 -18.17 -8.66 4.66
CA ILE A 611 -17.66 -9.55 3.60
C ILE A 611 -17.34 -10.92 4.20
N ARG A 612 -17.80 -11.95 3.49
CA ARG A 612 -17.49 -13.35 3.79
C ARG A 612 -16.21 -13.73 3.07
N ILE A 613 -15.17 -14.00 3.83
CA ILE A 613 -13.84 -14.35 3.33
C ILE A 613 -13.60 -15.84 3.49
N TRP A 614 -13.12 -16.47 2.43
CA TRP A 614 -12.46 -17.78 2.49
C TRP A 614 -10.95 -17.56 2.64
N PRO A 615 -10.38 -17.81 3.82
CA PRO A 615 -9.00 -17.41 4.09
C PRO A 615 -7.95 -18.44 3.64
N ASP A 616 -8.35 -19.60 3.12
CA ASP A 616 -7.43 -20.69 2.78
C ASP A 616 -7.77 -21.45 1.48
N PRO A 617 -8.08 -20.75 0.37
CA PRO A 617 -8.40 -21.41 -0.90
C PRO A 617 -7.21 -22.15 -1.52
N GLY A 618 -5.96 -21.91 -1.12
CA GLY A 618 -4.80 -22.64 -1.67
C GLY A 618 -4.14 -23.61 -0.71
N PHE A 619 -2.82 -23.44 -0.49
CA PHE A 619 -1.98 -24.46 0.16
C PHE A 619 -2.30 -24.70 1.63
N SER A 620 -2.66 -23.66 2.39
CA SER A 620 -3.06 -23.80 3.79
C SER A 620 -4.31 -24.69 3.93
N GLY A 621 -5.33 -24.48 3.10
CA GLY A 621 -6.54 -25.30 3.11
C GLY A 621 -6.28 -26.72 2.58
N TRP A 622 -5.39 -26.87 1.60
CA TRP A 622 -4.93 -28.18 1.13
C TRP A 622 -4.25 -28.98 2.25
N LEU A 623 -3.32 -28.34 2.96
CA LEU A 623 -2.64 -28.93 4.11
C LEU A 623 -3.64 -29.35 5.19
N SER A 624 -4.63 -28.49 5.48
CA SER A 624 -5.69 -28.80 6.43
C SER A 624 -6.49 -30.05 6.03
N ASN A 625 -6.87 -30.15 4.75
CA ASN A 625 -7.60 -31.30 4.23
C ASN A 625 -6.78 -32.59 4.30
N VAL A 626 -5.50 -32.55 3.90
CA VAL A 626 -4.62 -33.73 3.94
C VAL A 626 -4.37 -34.18 5.37
N LYS A 627 -4.16 -33.24 6.31
CA LYS A 627 -3.88 -33.52 7.74
C LYS A 627 -5.15 -33.68 8.58
N SER A 628 -6.30 -33.94 7.96
CA SER A 628 -7.61 -34.05 8.62
C SER A 628 -7.73 -35.17 9.67
N GLY A 629 -6.79 -36.12 9.73
CA GLY A 629 -6.72 -37.10 10.84
C GLY A 629 -6.28 -36.49 12.19
N HIS A 630 -5.76 -35.26 12.16
CA HIS A 630 -5.27 -34.50 13.30
C HIS A 630 -6.23 -33.36 13.65
N MET A 631 -6.22 -32.95 14.92
CA MET A 631 -6.87 -31.70 15.31
C MET A 631 -6.02 -30.54 14.81
N ILE A 632 -6.63 -29.61 14.08
CA ILE A 632 -5.94 -28.44 13.55
C ILE A 632 -6.48 -27.20 14.24
N ARG A 633 -5.56 -26.32 14.65
CA ARG A 633 -5.88 -25.01 15.22
C ARG A 633 -5.32 -23.95 14.31
N SER A 634 -6.21 -23.15 13.75
CA SER A 634 -5.84 -22.13 12.77
C SER A 634 -6.27 -20.76 13.26
N ARG A 635 -5.47 -19.77 12.92
CA ARG A 635 -5.76 -18.36 13.14
C ARG A 635 -5.28 -17.57 11.95
N TRP A 636 -5.89 -16.42 11.68
CA TRP A 636 -5.53 -15.57 10.56
C TRP A 636 -5.32 -14.14 11.00
N ASN A 637 -4.21 -13.55 10.57
CA ASN A 637 -3.96 -12.13 10.68
C ASN A 637 -4.38 -11.47 9.37
N LEU A 638 -5.27 -10.49 9.43
CA LEU A 638 -5.62 -9.64 8.31
C LEU A 638 -4.85 -8.33 8.40
N LEU A 639 -4.27 -7.91 7.28
CA LEU A 639 -3.58 -6.64 7.12
C LEU A 639 -4.12 -5.94 5.88
N GLN A 640 -4.75 -4.77 6.07
CA GLN A 640 -5.27 -3.92 5.02
C GLN A 640 -4.14 -3.08 4.39
N GLY A 641 -4.15 -2.87 3.08
CA GLY A 641 -3.24 -1.92 2.42
C GLY A 641 -1.75 -2.23 2.62
N PHE A 642 -1.40 -3.52 2.66
CA PHE A 642 -0.02 -3.95 2.81
C PHE A 642 0.87 -3.48 1.64
N GLN A 643 2.16 -3.30 1.92
CA GLN A 643 3.18 -3.03 0.91
C GLN A 643 4.11 -4.23 0.76
N VAL A 644 4.65 -4.43 -0.44
CA VAL A 644 5.63 -5.49 -0.72
C VAL A 644 7.03 -4.88 -0.65
N GLY A 645 7.80 -5.22 0.38
CA GLY A 645 9.19 -4.76 0.51
C GLY A 645 10.13 -5.44 -0.49
N ARG A 646 11.35 -4.90 -0.64
CA ARG A 646 12.43 -5.39 -1.56
C ARG A 646 12.97 -6.81 -1.23
N GLY A 647 12.27 -7.59 -0.41
CA GLY A 647 12.64 -8.97 -0.03
C GLY A 647 11.43 -9.86 0.26
N GLN A 648 10.26 -9.59 -0.35
CA GLN A 648 9.00 -10.30 -0.15
C GLN A 648 8.44 -10.33 1.29
N LEU A 649 9.01 -9.55 2.22
CA LEU A 649 8.31 -9.25 3.46
C LEU A 649 7.18 -8.27 3.16
N TYR A 650 5.96 -8.69 3.47
CA TYR A 650 4.80 -7.81 3.48
C TYR A 650 4.85 -6.94 4.73
N SER A 651 4.83 -5.63 4.56
CA SER A 651 4.76 -4.66 5.64
C SER A 651 3.39 -3.99 5.69
N ALA A 652 3.04 -3.52 6.87
CA ALA A 652 1.90 -2.67 7.10
C ALA A 652 2.11 -1.37 6.29
N GLY A 653 1.17 -1.03 5.40
CA GLY A 653 1.23 0.24 4.67
C GLY A 653 0.76 1.42 5.53
N PRO A 654 0.78 2.64 4.99
CA PRO A 654 0.29 3.82 5.70
C PRO A 654 -1.19 3.67 5.96
N MET A 655 -1.64 4.12 7.13
CA MET A 655 -3.06 4.08 7.49
C MET A 655 -3.70 2.69 7.36
N CYS A 656 -2.89 1.62 7.48
CA CYS A 656 -3.39 0.26 7.44
C CYS A 656 -4.14 -0.10 8.72
N LEU A 657 -5.20 -0.90 8.58
CA LEU A 657 -5.76 -1.62 9.71
C LEU A 657 -5.18 -3.04 9.76
N SER A 658 -4.94 -3.52 10.97
CA SER A 658 -4.61 -4.91 11.23
C SER A 658 -5.60 -5.52 12.21
N GLY A 659 -5.85 -6.81 12.08
CA GLY A 659 -6.75 -7.52 12.97
C GLY A 659 -6.47 -9.01 12.94
N GLU A 660 -6.78 -9.68 14.03
CA GLU A 660 -6.58 -11.11 14.19
C GLU A 660 -7.94 -11.79 14.33
N ALA A 661 -8.20 -12.80 13.50
CA ALA A 661 -9.41 -13.60 13.61
C ALA A 661 -9.37 -14.46 14.89
N PRO A 662 -10.53 -14.80 15.49
CA PRO A 662 -10.59 -15.76 16.58
C PRO A 662 -9.92 -17.10 16.22
N LEU A 663 -9.52 -17.86 17.24
CA LEU A 663 -8.96 -19.20 17.02
C LEU A 663 -10.03 -20.15 16.47
N LEU A 664 -9.78 -20.72 15.29
CA LEU A 664 -10.57 -21.81 14.73
C LEU A 664 -9.99 -23.16 15.18
N THR A 665 -10.87 -24.08 15.56
CA THR A 665 -10.54 -25.50 15.73
C THR A 665 -11.23 -26.33 14.65
N ILE A 666 -10.44 -27.09 13.89
CA ILE A 666 -10.94 -28.05 12.91
C ILE A 666 -10.86 -29.43 13.56
N GLU A 667 -11.99 -30.11 13.65
CA GLU A 667 -12.10 -31.40 14.31
C GLU A 667 -11.50 -32.51 13.44
N PRO A 668 -10.79 -33.48 14.04
CA PRO A 668 -10.21 -34.58 13.29
C PRO A 668 -11.32 -35.48 12.73
N ASP A 669 -11.18 -35.89 11.48
CA ASP A 669 -12.04 -36.91 10.89
C ASP A 669 -11.60 -38.30 11.34
N ALA A 670 -12.46 -38.96 12.12
CA ALA A 670 -12.23 -40.32 12.59
C ALA A 670 -12.05 -41.33 11.45
N ARG A 671 -12.67 -41.10 10.28
CA ARG A 671 -12.61 -42.00 9.13
C ARG A 671 -11.20 -42.10 8.55
N VAL A 672 -10.39 -41.05 8.67
CA VAL A 672 -8.98 -41.07 8.25
C VAL A 672 -8.17 -42.11 9.03
N ARG A 673 -8.62 -42.49 10.23
CA ARG A 673 -7.95 -43.51 11.07
C ARG A 673 -8.40 -44.93 10.77
N SER A 674 -9.46 -45.13 9.99
CA SER A 674 -9.98 -46.46 9.62
C SER A 674 -9.08 -47.13 8.58
N SER A 675 -9.00 -48.46 8.58
CA SER A 675 -8.27 -49.17 7.52
C SER A 675 -8.86 -48.82 6.15
N LEU A 676 -8.03 -48.73 5.10
CA LEU A 676 -8.57 -48.46 3.76
C LEU A 676 -9.41 -49.66 3.28
N THR A 677 -9.19 -50.86 3.84
CA THR A 677 -10.06 -52.01 3.58
C THR A 677 -11.49 -51.77 4.07
N ASP A 678 -11.68 -51.18 5.26
CA ASP A 678 -13.01 -50.87 5.76
C ASP A 678 -13.67 -49.74 4.95
N ILE A 679 -12.89 -48.72 4.59
CA ILE A 679 -13.36 -47.63 3.72
C ILE A 679 -13.75 -48.16 2.33
N ALA A 680 -13.00 -49.11 1.77
CA ALA A 680 -13.33 -49.75 0.50
C ALA A 680 -14.71 -50.42 0.54
N ARG A 681 -15.07 -51.08 1.67
CA ARG A 681 -16.40 -51.65 1.86
C ARG A 681 -17.49 -50.57 1.94
N GLU A 682 -17.22 -49.43 2.57
CA GLU A 682 -18.17 -48.31 2.57
C GLU A 682 -18.34 -47.71 1.17
N LEU A 683 -17.26 -47.64 0.38
CA LEU A 683 -17.30 -47.22 -1.02
C LEU A 683 -18.00 -48.22 -1.95
N GLU A 684 -18.41 -49.40 -1.49
CA GLU A 684 -19.29 -50.31 -2.25
C GLU A 684 -20.78 -49.98 -2.07
N ILE A 685 -21.13 -49.19 -1.04
CA ILE A 685 -22.52 -48.78 -0.78
C ILE A 685 -23.02 -47.88 -1.93
N ARG A 686 -24.21 -48.19 -2.45
CA ARG A 686 -24.78 -47.51 -3.65
C ARG A 686 -25.15 -46.04 -3.46
N ASP A 687 -25.11 -45.51 -2.23
CA ASP A 687 -25.40 -44.11 -1.93
C ASP A 687 -24.25 -43.21 -2.38
N GLU A 688 -24.48 -42.44 -3.45
CA GLU A 688 -23.49 -41.54 -4.04
C GLU A 688 -23.17 -40.35 -3.13
N ASN A 689 -24.13 -39.79 -2.40
CA ASN A 689 -23.86 -38.65 -1.50
C ASN A 689 -22.95 -39.06 -0.36
N ARG A 690 -23.20 -40.24 0.22
CA ARG A 690 -22.31 -40.82 1.23
C ARG A 690 -20.93 -41.12 0.66
N MET A 691 -20.86 -41.63 -0.57
CA MET A 691 -19.59 -41.87 -1.25
C MET A 691 -18.81 -40.55 -1.43
N ILE A 692 -19.44 -39.50 -1.95
CA ILE A 692 -18.82 -38.17 -2.16
C ILE A 692 -18.27 -37.63 -0.83
N ALA A 693 -19.07 -37.70 0.24
CA ALA A 693 -18.66 -37.27 1.58
C ALA A 693 -17.50 -38.08 2.19
N LEU A 694 -17.15 -39.25 1.63
CA LEU A 694 -16.03 -40.09 2.05
C LEU A 694 -14.74 -39.81 1.28
N LEU A 695 -14.82 -39.31 0.05
CA LEU A 695 -13.65 -39.13 -0.83
C LEU A 695 -12.54 -38.24 -0.23
N PRO A 696 -12.84 -37.12 0.47
CA PRO A 696 -11.79 -36.32 1.11
C PRO A 696 -11.04 -37.09 2.20
N SER A 697 -11.73 -37.93 2.98
CA SER A 697 -11.13 -38.80 4.00
C SER A 697 -10.24 -39.87 3.39
N VAL A 698 -10.68 -40.45 2.26
CA VAL A 698 -9.88 -41.40 1.48
C VAL A 698 -8.57 -40.75 1.03
N ARG A 699 -8.65 -39.54 0.45
CA ARG A 699 -7.47 -38.78 0.03
C ARG A 699 -6.50 -38.53 1.18
N ALA A 700 -7.00 -37.98 2.30
CA ALA A 700 -6.18 -37.71 3.47
C ALA A 700 -5.50 -38.98 4.00
N ALA A 701 -6.25 -40.09 4.09
CA ALA A 701 -5.74 -41.38 4.55
C ALA A 701 -4.63 -41.96 3.66
N MET A 702 -4.57 -41.59 2.38
CA MET A 702 -3.55 -42.03 1.43
C MET A 702 -2.32 -41.12 1.37
N VAL A 703 -2.53 -39.81 1.49
CA VAL A 703 -1.51 -38.78 1.18
C VAL A 703 -0.79 -38.28 2.43
N ASP A 704 -1.39 -38.39 3.62
CA ASP A 704 -0.76 -37.92 4.86
C ASP A 704 0.37 -38.86 5.33
N PRO A 705 1.65 -38.45 5.29
CA PRO A 705 2.75 -39.27 5.79
C PRO A 705 2.73 -39.45 7.32
N ASP A 706 2.06 -38.55 8.05
CA ASP A 706 2.01 -38.56 9.53
C ASP A 706 0.69 -39.13 10.06
N ARG A 707 -0.09 -39.75 9.16
CA ARG A 707 -1.40 -40.32 9.45
C ARG A 707 -1.40 -41.08 10.78
N PRO A 708 -2.38 -40.86 11.67
CA PRO A 708 -2.52 -41.67 12.88
C PRO A 708 -2.74 -43.14 12.49
N GLY A 709 -1.81 -44.02 12.90
CA GLY A 709 -1.77 -45.44 12.48
C GLY A 709 -0.72 -45.76 11.40
N GLY A 710 -0.03 -44.74 10.88
CA GLY A 710 0.98 -44.88 9.84
C GLY A 710 0.41 -44.81 8.42
N PRO A 711 1.28 -44.68 7.40
CA PRO A 711 0.85 -44.69 6.00
C PRO A 711 0.28 -46.06 5.64
N PRO A 712 -0.79 -46.12 4.82
CA PRO A 712 -1.39 -47.39 4.41
C PRO A 712 -0.43 -48.18 3.51
N PRO A 713 -0.51 -49.52 3.51
CA PRO A 713 0.28 -50.34 2.59
C PRO A 713 -0.17 -50.08 1.14
N PRO A 714 0.75 -50.16 0.15
CA PRO A 714 0.41 -49.91 -1.26
C PRO A 714 -0.76 -50.76 -1.79
N SER A 715 -0.87 -52.02 -1.33
CA SER A 715 -1.96 -52.92 -1.71
C SER A 715 -3.35 -52.44 -1.30
N GLU A 716 -3.45 -51.70 -0.19
CA GLU A 716 -4.70 -51.08 0.28
C GLU A 716 -5.08 -49.85 -0.56
N ILE A 717 -4.10 -49.06 -0.99
CA ILE A 717 -4.32 -47.93 -1.91
C ILE A 717 -4.84 -48.46 -3.26
N GLU A 718 -4.20 -49.50 -3.80
CA GLU A 718 -4.63 -50.14 -5.04
C GLU A 718 -6.03 -50.77 -4.94
N LEU A 719 -6.42 -51.28 -3.76
CA LEU A 719 -7.76 -51.80 -3.51
C LEU A 719 -8.80 -50.69 -3.69
N ILE A 720 -8.61 -49.54 -3.03
CA ILE A 720 -9.51 -48.39 -3.19
C ILE A 720 -9.55 -47.94 -4.65
N ALA A 721 -8.39 -47.80 -5.29
CA ALA A 721 -8.31 -47.37 -6.69
C ALA A 721 -9.14 -48.28 -7.61
N ARG A 722 -9.04 -49.62 -7.44
CA ARG A 722 -9.85 -50.58 -8.18
C ARG A 722 -11.35 -50.49 -7.85
N THR A 723 -11.72 -50.38 -6.58
CA THR A 723 -13.13 -50.29 -6.15
C THR A 723 -13.81 -49.07 -6.77
N VAL A 724 -13.16 -47.90 -6.68
CA VAL A 724 -13.71 -46.66 -7.26
C VAL A 724 -13.72 -46.73 -8.79
N ALA A 725 -12.64 -47.22 -9.41
CA ALA A 725 -12.56 -47.37 -10.88
C ALA A 725 -13.66 -48.28 -11.44
N GLN A 726 -13.98 -49.39 -10.76
CA GLN A 726 -15.06 -50.29 -11.18
C GLN A 726 -16.45 -49.63 -11.09
N ARG A 727 -16.67 -48.79 -10.09
CA ARG A 727 -17.95 -48.06 -9.93
C ARG A 727 -18.06 -46.87 -10.88
N TYR A 728 -16.96 -46.23 -11.21
CA TYR A 728 -16.90 -44.93 -11.90
C TYR A 728 -17.84 -44.82 -13.13
N PRO A 729 -17.89 -45.79 -14.07
CA PRO A 729 -18.75 -45.69 -15.24
C PRO A 729 -20.26 -45.65 -14.93
N ALA A 730 -20.67 -46.21 -13.79
CA ALA A 730 -22.07 -46.29 -13.37
C ALA A 730 -22.52 -45.12 -12.48
N LEU A 731 -21.60 -44.24 -12.08
CA LEU A 731 -21.89 -43.08 -11.25
C LEU A 731 -22.61 -41.97 -12.03
N SER A 732 -23.37 -41.13 -11.33
CA SER A 732 -23.87 -39.86 -11.88
C SER A 732 -22.73 -38.91 -12.30
N ASN A 733 -23.06 -37.91 -13.12
CA ASN A 733 -22.08 -36.88 -13.53
C ASN A 733 -21.47 -36.16 -12.32
N GLU A 734 -22.29 -35.83 -11.32
CA GLU A 734 -21.85 -35.18 -10.09
C GLU A 734 -20.89 -36.08 -9.30
N ALA A 735 -21.24 -37.35 -9.09
CA ALA A 735 -20.40 -38.29 -8.39
C ALA A 735 -19.09 -38.61 -9.14
N ARG A 736 -19.12 -38.69 -10.48
CA ARG A 736 -17.91 -38.79 -11.31
C ARG A 736 -17.02 -37.55 -11.15
N LEU A 737 -17.59 -36.36 -11.26
CA LEU A 737 -16.85 -35.11 -11.06
C LEU A 737 -16.25 -35.03 -9.65
N ALA A 738 -16.98 -35.48 -8.63
CA ALA A 738 -16.48 -35.59 -7.27
C ALA A 738 -15.30 -36.56 -7.14
N VAL A 739 -15.33 -37.70 -7.83
CA VAL A 739 -14.16 -38.62 -7.89
C VAL A 739 -12.97 -37.91 -8.52
N VAL A 740 -13.17 -37.17 -9.62
CA VAL A 740 -12.10 -36.43 -10.29
C VAL A 740 -11.51 -35.36 -9.37
N ALA A 741 -12.35 -34.55 -8.73
CA ALA A 741 -11.93 -33.48 -7.85
C ALA A 741 -11.29 -34.03 -6.56
N LEU A 742 -12.00 -34.89 -5.82
CA LEU A 742 -11.64 -35.17 -4.43
C LEU A 742 -10.57 -36.27 -4.26
N MET A 743 -10.39 -37.16 -5.22
CA MET A 743 -9.41 -38.27 -5.11
C MET A 743 -8.00 -37.85 -5.54
N PRO A 744 -6.94 -38.34 -4.87
CA PRO A 744 -5.57 -38.04 -5.26
C PRO A 744 -5.21 -38.69 -6.60
N HIS A 745 -4.32 -38.06 -7.36
CA HIS A 745 -3.73 -38.64 -8.56
C HIS A 745 -2.53 -39.53 -8.22
N SER A 746 -2.09 -40.35 -9.18
CA SER A 746 -1.00 -41.32 -9.02
C SER A 746 0.38 -40.72 -8.75
N TYR A 747 0.57 -39.42 -8.89
CA TYR A 747 1.81 -38.76 -8.48
C TYR A 747 1.84 -38.51 -6.96
N MET A 748 0.70 -38.16 -6.35
CA MET A 748 0.57 -38.07 -4.90
C MET A 748 0.54 -39.45 -4.25
N ALA A 749 -0.16 -40.41 -4.85
CA ALA A 749 -0.33 -41.77 -4.33
C ALA A 749 -0.16 -42.82 -5.45
N PRO A 750 1.03 -43.41 -5.64
CA PRO A 750 1.35 -44.30 -6.77
C PRO A 750 0.36 -45.44 -7.07
N GLY A 751 -0.31 -45.98 -6.05
CA GLY A 751 -1.33 -47.03 -6.19
C GLY A 751 -2.61 -46.59 -6.93
N MET A 752 -2.78 -45.29 -7.22
CA MET A 752 -3.97 -44.73 -7.87
C MET A 752 -4.00 -44.86 -9.39
N ARG A 753 -2.97 -45.44 -10.03
CA ARG A 753 -2.84 -45.50 -11.50
C ARG A 753 -4.07 -46.06 -12.21
N THR A 754 -4.68 -47.13 -11.69
CA THR A 754 -5.89 -47.73 -12.29
C THR A 754 -7.08 -46.77 -12.29
N LEU A 755 -7.24 -45.96 -11.23
CA LEU A 755 -8.28 -44.94 -11.20
C LEU A 755 -7.97 -43.81 -12.18
N ASP A 756 -6.72 -43.35 -12.25
CA ASP A 756 -6.33 -42.31 -13.20
C ASP A 756 -6.60 -42.73 -14.64
N GLU A 757 -6.27 -43.96 -15.03
CA GLU A 757 -6.56 -44.50 -16.37
C GLU A 757 -8.06 -44.50 -16.66
N THR A 758 -8.88 -44.86 -15.67
CA THR A 758 -10.35 -44.89 -15.79
C THR A 758 -10.93 -43.48 -15.93
N VAL A 759 -10.49 -42.55 -15.09
CA VAL A 759 -10.91 -41.14 -15.12
C VAL A 759 -10.45 -40.45 -16.42
N LEU A 760 -9.24 -40.74 -16.89
CA LEU A 760 -8.72 -40.22 -18.16
C LEU A 760 -9.36 -40.88 -19.38
N ALA A 761 -10.18 -41.92 -19.23
CA ALA A 761 -11.02 -42.50 -20.27
C ALA A 761 -12.42 -41.86 -20.35
N GLU A 762 -12.70 -40.83 -19.53
CA GLU A 762 -13.95 -40.09 -19.53
C GLU A 762 -14.32 -39.53 -20.91
N THR A 763 -15.63 -39.43 -21.14
CA THR A 763 -16.24 -38.95 -22.40
C THR A 763 -17.09 -37.70 -22.21
N ASP A 764 -17.63 -37.45 -21.00
CA ASP A 764 -18.31 -36.19 -20.69
C ASP A 764 -17.31 -35.02 -20.78
N PRO A 765 -17.56 -33.98 -21.60
CA PRO A 765 -16.58 -32.93 -21.82
C PRO A 765 -16.19 -32.15 -20.57
N THR A 766 -17.14 -31.91 -19.66
CA THR A 766 -16.91 -31.15 -18.42
C THR A 766 -16.06 -31.97 -17.45
N ILE A 767 -16.40 -33.24 -17.27
CA ILE A 767 -15.65 -34.12 -16.36
C ILE A 767 -14.26 -34.43 -16.94
N LEU A 768 -14.14 -34.64 -18.26
CA LEU A 768 -12.86 -34.86 -18.93
C LEU A 768 -11.95 -33.63 -18.81
N ALA A 769 -12.48 -32.41 -18.84
CA ALA A 769 -11.71 -31.19 -18.62
C ALA A 769 -11.05 -31.18 -17.22
N ALA A 770 -11.80 -31.47 -16.17
CA ALA A 770 -11.26 -31.61 -14.82
C ALA A 770 -10.26 -32.79 -14.71
N ALA A 771 -10.52 -33.89 -15.42
CA ALA A 771 -9.66 -35.07 -15.42
C ALA A 771 -8.28 -34.80 -16.03
N ILE A 772 -8.22 -34.17 -17.21
CA ILE A 772 -6.94 -33.84 -17.85
C ILE A 772 -6.16 -32.79 -17.05
N PHE A 773 -6.84 -31.81 -16.45
CA PHE A 773 -6.21 -30.80 -15.60
C PHE A 773 -5.55 -31.41 -14.36
N THR A 774 -6.22 -32.37 -13.72
CA THR A 774 -5.74 -32.97 -12.47
C THR A 774 -4.76 -34.13 -12.64
N ARG A 775 -4.76 -34.82 -13.80
CA ARG A 775 -4.05 -36.11 -13.96
C ARG A 775 -3.14 -36.20 -15.18
N ALA A 776 -3.32 -35.37 -16.21
CA ALA A 776 -2.44 -35.42 -17.38
C ALA A 776 -1.07 -34.81 -17.06
N ARG A 777 0.00 -35.56 -17.36
CA ARG A 777 1.38 -35.17 -17.03
C ARG A 777 2.33 -35.16 -18.22
N THR A 778 1.90 -35.66 -19.38
CA THR A 778 2.71 -35.67 -20.59
C THR A 778 1.91 -35.03 -21.74
N PRO A 779 2.56 -34.24 -22.61
CA PRO A 779 1.86 -33.51 -23.67
C PRO A 779 1.24 -34.44 -24.72
N ASP A 780 1.76 -35.66 -24.86
CA ASP A 780 1.32 -36.71 -25.79
C ASP A 780 0.28 -37.67 -25.18
N HIS A 781 -0.20 -37.39 -23.96
CA HIS A 781 -1.15 -38.27 -23.29
C HIS A 781 -2.43 -38.46 -24.15
N PRO A 782 -2.91 -39.70 -24.40
CA PRO A 782 -4.04 -39.94 -25.30
C PRO A 782 -5.32 -39.15 -24.95
N ALA A 783 -5.58 -38.94 -23.66
CA ALA A 783 -6.72 -38.15 -23.20
C ALA A 783 -6.64 -36.67 -23.63
N LEU A 784 -5.44 -36.07 -23.62
CA LEU A 784 -5.23 -34.70 -24.10
C LEU A 784 -5.46 -34.63 -25.62
N SER A 785 -4.94 -35.59 -26.38
CA SER A 785 -5.16 -35.65 -27.83
C SER A 785 -6.64 -35.79 -28.20
N ARG A 786 -7.40 -36.64 -27.47
CA ARG A 786 -8.85 -36.76 -27.66
C ARG A 786 -9.59 -35.48 -27.28
N ALA A 787 -9.23 -34.87 -26.15
CA ALA A 787 -9.81 -33.62 -25.68
C ALA A 787 -9.54 -32.47 -26.66
N ALA A 788 -8.32 -32.35 -27.18
CA ALA A 788 -7.93 -31.36 -28.18
C ALA A 788 -8.70 -31.50 -29.50
N ALA A 789 -9.12 -32.73 -29.85
CA ALA A 789 -9.94 -33.04 -31.02
C ALA A 789 -11.46 -32.96 -30.74
N SER A 790 -11.89 -32.63 -29.52
CA SER A 790 -13.31 -32.52 -29.16
C SER A 790 -14.00 -31.37 -29.89
N GLU A 791 -15.28 -31.55 -30.23
CA GLU A 791 -16.15 -30.49 -30.75
C GLU A 791 -16.52 -29.46 -29.66
N ASN A 792 -16.36 -29.81 -28.38
CA ASN A 792 -16.55 -28.88 -27.28
C ASN A 792 -15.35 -27.90 -27.23
N ALA A 793 -15.61 -26.64 -27.59
CA ALA A 793 -14.59 -25.61 -27.70
C ALA A 793 -13.81 -25.37 -26.39
N ARG A 794 -14.49 -25.40 -25.24
CA ARG A 794 -13.89 -25.24 -23.90
C ARG A 794 -12.87 -26.35 -23.63
N LEU A 795 -13.28 -27.61 -23.81
CA LEU A 795 -12.40 -28.77 -23.62
C LEU A 795 -11.22 -28.77 -24.61
N SER A 796 -11.48 -28.48 -25.89
CA SER A 796 -10.43 -28.43 -26.92
C SER A 796 -9.38 -27.36 -26.62
N SER A 797 -9.82 -26.16 -26.21
CA SER A 797 -8.93 -25.05 -25.83
C SER A 797 -8.08 -25.41 -24.62
N LEU A 798 -8.69 -25.90 -23.53
CA LEU A 798 -7.98 -26.34 -22.32
C LEU A 798 -6.92 -27.39 -22.65
N ALA A 799 -7.28 -28.41 -23.42
CA ALA A 799 -6.36 -29.50 -23.75
C ALA A 799 -5.14 -28.99 -24.55
N LYS A 800 -5.34 -28.12 -25.53
CA LYS A 800 -4.24 -27.54 -26.32
C LYS A 800 -3.29 -26.70 -25.46
N ARG A 801 -3.84 -25.91 -24.52
CA ARG A 801 -3.03 -25.09 -23.59
C ARG A 801 -2.25 -25.94 -22.62
N LEU A 802 -2.88 -26.97 -22.05
CA LEU A 802 -2.19 -27.96 -21.22
C LEU A 802 -1.10 -28.68 -22.01
N GLN A 803 -1.34 -29.07 -23.26
CA GLN A 803 -0.32 -29.68 -24.11
C GLN A 803 0.88 -28.77 -24.34
N GLU A 804 0.66 -27.46 -24.53
CA GLU A 804 1.76 -26.50 -24.68
C GLU A 804 2.56 -26.37 -23.38
N ARG A 805 1.89 -26.11 -22.27
CA ARG A 805 2.52 -25.99 -20.94
C ARG A 805 3.29 -27.25 -20.54
N LEU A 806 2.79 -28.43 -20.90
CA LEU A 806 3.44 -29.71 -20.60
C LEU A 806 4.69 -29.99 -21.47
N LYS A 807 5.01 -29.16 -22.46
CA LYS A 807 6.27 -29.26 -23.22
C LYS A 807 7.46 -28.62 -22.50
N ASP A 808 7.21 -27.82 -21.48
CA ASP A 808 8.27 -27.21 -20.68
C ASP A 808 9.17 -28.29 -20.06
N ALA A 809 10.45 -27.96 -19.84
CA ALA A 809 11.42 -28.92 -19.30
C ALA A 809 11.05 -29.38 -17.88
N GLU A 810 10.44 -28.49 -17.10
CA GLU A 810 9.97 -28.73 -15.73
C GLU A 810 8.52 -28.26 -15.61
N PRO A 811 7.56 -29.04 -16.15
CA PRO A 811 6.17 -28.64 -16.13
C PRO A 811 5.67 -28.58 -14.68
N LYS A 812 4.96 -27.50 -14.37
CA LYS A 812 4.36 -27.25 -13.06
C LYS A 812 2.85 -27.25 -13.16
N GLY A 813 2.17 -27.58 -12.06
CA GLY A 813 0.73 -27.56 -11.99
C GLY A 813 0.16 -28.55 -10.99
N PHE A 814 -1.16 -28.60 -10.86
CA PHE A 814 -1.81 -29.44 -9.86
C PHE A 814 -1.46 -30.93 -10.02
N ALA A 815 -1.39 -31.44 -11.25
CA ALA A 815 -1.02 -32.83 -11.55
C ALA A 815 0.40 -33.23 -11.12
N PHE A 816 1.24 -32.25 -10.74
CA PHE A 816 2.61 -32.41 -10.27
C PHE A 816 2.77 -32.10 -8.77
N ILE A 817 1.69 -31.80 -8.05
CA ILE A 817 1.78 -31.61 -6.60
C ILE A 817 2.16 -32.93 -5.94
N LEU A 818 3.22 -32.86 -5.14
CA LEU A 818 3.67 -33.97 -4.30
C LEU A 818 2.80 -34.11 -3.05
N ALA A 819 2.85 -35.30 -2.45
CA ALA A 819 2.34 -35.48 -1.10
C ALA A 819 2.98 -34.44 -0.16
N VAL A 820 2.17 -33.86 0.72
CA VAL A 820 2.66 -32.91 1.73
C VAL A 820 3.71 -33.61 2.59
N GLY A 821 4.83 -32.95 2.85
CA GLY A 821 5.87 -33.44 3.76
C GLY A 821 5.37 -33.70 5.19
N SER A 822 6.24 -34.26 6.02
CA SER A 822 5.93 -34.42 7.44
C SER A 822 5.77 -33.05 8.10
N HIS A 823 4.73 -32.89 8.92
CA HIS A 823 4.57 -31.69 9.77
C HIS A 823 5.42 -31.75 11.03
N ARG A 824 5.99 -32.92 11.34
CA ARG A 824 6.89 -33.10 12.48
C ARG A 824 8.26 -32.55 12.09
N PRO A 825 8.97 -31.88 13.03
CA PRO A 825 10.35 -31.50 12.78
C PRO A 825 11.16 -32.75 12.44
N ALA A 826 12.08 -32.63 11.47
CA ALA A 826 13.02 -33.70 11.19
C ALA A 826 13.68 -34.12 12.51
N ALA A 827 13.70 -35.42 12.79
CA ALA A 827 14.41 -35.92 13.97
C ALA A 827 15.84 -35.35 13.93
N PRO A 828 16.35 -34.76 15.02
CA PRO A 828 17.67 -34.14 15.02
C PRO A 828 18.69 -35.17 14.52
N THR A 829 19.34 -34.87 13.38
CA THR A 829 20.22 -35.81 12.67
C THR A 829 21.60 -35.95 13.31
N HIS A 830 21.87 -35.25 14.40
CA HIS A 830 23.13 -35.33 15.14
C HIS A 830 22.90 -35.84 16.58
N PRO A 831 23.50 -36.97 16.96
CA PRO A 831 23.74 -37.33 18.35
C PRO A 831 24.98 -36.58 18.85
N GLU A 832 25.00 -35.25 18.80
CA GLU A 832 26.03 -34.49 19.52
C GLU A 832 25.58 -34.28 20.95
N ALA A 833 26.11 -35.17 21.80
CA ALA A 833 26.43 -34.95 23.21
C ALA A 833 25.59 -33.89 23.94
N ILE A 834 24.42 -34.30 24.41
CA ILE A 834 24.05 -33.92 25.78
C ILE A 834 24.98 -34.73 26.69
N GLU A 835 26.21 -34.25 26.89
CA GLU A 835 26.91 -34.57 28.14
C GLU A 835 26.17 -33.85 29.27
N PRO A 836 25.98 -34.52 30.43
CA PRO A 836 25.10 -34.07 31.50
C PRO A 836 25.51 -32.74 32.16
#